data_AF-A0A140L6Y7-F1
#
_entry.id   AF-A0A140L6Y7-F1
#
_cell.length_a   1.000
_cell.length_b   1.000
_cell.length_c   1.000
_cell.angle_alpha   90.00
_cell.angle_beta   90.00
_cell.angle_gamma   90.00
#
_symmetry.space_group_name_H-M   'P 1'
#
loop_
_entity.id
_entity.type
_entity.pdbx_description
1 polymer ?
#
loop_
_entity_poly.entity_id
_entity_poly.type
_entity_poly.pdbx_seq_one_letter_code
_entity_poly.pdbx_strand_id
1 'polypeptide(L)'
;MQRWKKWIVSSALAISLTAVSSLTPVHGDWTQSLYEEKKEEYIATGVKHEQLLRFTDKGWLNVHVMRIHLGDEFTSLEVLFNQNGLGNKAKLSELANQNSRIVGAINGDFFNTKGSATLGPMVKNGELISTPFYIPNQMAVFHQTKEGMPAVGYWEHALVQLTNKRSQTVLPMGSVNKESDYGDTAILFTPVWGEKTPPLSPSLSGAVEMVIENNAVKEILNAKDGTVIPKNGSVVFATGSFAALIQNSFAVGDEVELTMAANPDFRSLSLAMGGGALLVKDGTIPPAFSHEIKGNHPRTAIGISKDNKEVLFVTIDGRSASYTGVTQRELAEIMISLGAHQAINLDGGGSTEMVLRPLGEENKRIVNHLSDGSERRLMNGIGVLNTAPKAAIRGIKLQAQDANVFSGTSRQLEVKAYDQNYNPLAVDYSRIRWHVTGVKGTFAGNTFKPSTAGKAVIAAEYEGKYATFEMNVLAAPVSLQLSPGKLFIDKNGERPITIKGTDADGYSASIDPKEVVFEVPPSLGSIDPRGYFKAASKNASGLIKATFQGLEAYAQVVVGSNEILVDDFENPNGSFLSYPAEVTGSYQLAPFPKSGNFSGLLTYDFTSTDATRAAYLVFNNGGISFDKPPTKIGLWVYGNEGGGHSLKAKLVGADGSVHNITLAAAIDWSGWKYVEAPIPPTLKVPVILERIYIVETNPLAKDTGRIYMDGLTVFYPSAFDGAVPQASVKDQRNTQAPLKGKNSFRFFAHGKVSGIDTLLDKLAVGKMAALANDGAELNIFTESIDPSLKDSLKKSVLLADGSYTATKHNNSVFIQLDNRKGSLRESNGQQWPWFINTIKNTDAKQIFVLLPKPLSFTDPLEEKLLKDTLEKVKKDNNADVWVLTGGGTDFTVTPQNGIRYVTLKDYPLHNEIDIFTQLTYMVFTVNEDKVTYEILPMYTK
;
A
#
# COMPACT_ATOMS: atom_id res chain seq x y z
N MET A 1 0.37 -43.78 17.91
CA MET A 1 -0.25 -43.50 16.59
C MET A 1 -1.77 -43.29 16.62
N GLN A 2 -2.59 -44.12 17.30
CA GLN A 2 -4.06 -43.94 17.31
C GLN A 2 -4.56 -42.67 18.04
N ARG A 3 -3.94 -42.29 19.17
CA ARG A 3 -4.22 -41.00 19.84
C ARG A 3 -3.88 -39.80 18.94
N TRP A 4 -2.78 -39.89 18.19
CA TRP A 4 -2.32 -38.85 17.26
C TRP A 4 -3.24 -38.63 16.06
N LYS A 5 -3.75 -39.70 15.42
CA LYS A 5 -4.75 -39.57 14.34
C LYS A 5 -6.04 -38.90 14.80
N LYS A 6 -6.49 -39.18 16.04
CA LYS A 6 -7.66 -38.50 16.62
C LYS A 6 -7.42 -37.01 16.80
N TRP A 7 -6.24 -36.60 17.27
CA TRP A 7 -5.87 -35.19 17.44
C TRP A 7 -5.67 -34.44 16.12
N ILE A 8 -5.09 -35.04 15.07
CA ILE A 8 -5.02 -34.38 13.74
C ILE A 8 -6.42 -34.10 13.18
N VAL A 9 -7.38 -35.01 13.42
CA VAL A 9 -8.78 -34.83 13.00
C VAL A 9 -9.55 -33.83 13.88
N SER A 10 -9.13 -33.60 15.13
CA SER A 10 -9.79 -32.65 16.06
C SER A 10 -9.04 -31.32 16.26
N SER A 11 -7.80 -31.22 15.79
CA SER A 11 -6.96 -30.01 15.78
C SER A 11 -6.92 -29.33 14.41
N ALA A 12 -7.77 -29.78 13.47
CA ALA A 12 -8.34 -28.88 12.46
C ALA A 12 -9.23 -27.85 13.17
N LEU A 13 -8.62 -27.07 14.07
CA LEU A 13 -9.28 -26.06 14.87
C LEU A 13 -9.45 -24.85 13.95
N ALA A 14 -10.67 -24.73 13.45
CA ALA A 14 -11.39 -23.48 13.24
C ALA A 14 -10.51 -22.24 12.97
N ILE A 15 -9.87 -22.18 11.81
CA ILE A 15 -10.13 -21.01 10.98
C ILE A 15 -11.56 -21.22 10.51
N SER A 16 -12.54 -20.73 11.29
CA SER A 16 -13.88 -20.60 10.78
C SER A 16 -13.82 -19.48 9.73
N LEU A 17 -13.39 -19.85 8.52
CA LEU A 17 -13.79 -19.17 7.30
C LEU A 17 -15.30 -19.44 7.15
N THR A 18 -16.11 -18.87 8.04
CA THR A 18 -17.54 -18.75 7.82
C THR A 18 -17.70 -17.68 6.76
N ALA A 19 -17.59 -18.08 5.49
CA ALA A 19 -18.15 -17.33 4.39
C ALA A 19 -19.67 -17.40 4.53
N VAL A 20 -20.25 -16.51 5.34
CA VAL A 20 -21.70 -16.37 5.44
C VAL A 20 -22.15 -15.61 4.20
N SER A 21 -22.60 -16.36 3.19
CA SER A 21 -23.29 -15.76 2.03
C SER A 21 -24.77 -15.63 2.37
N SER A 22 -25.20 -14.45 2.84
CA SER A 22 -26.62 -14.09 2.92
C SER A 22 -26.95 -13.09 1.82
N LEU A 23 -27.81 -13.48 0.87
CA LEU A 23 -28.34 -12.62 -0.18
C LEU A 23 -29.79 -12.28 0.14
N THR A 24 -30.11 -11.00 0.28
CA THR A 24 -31.49 -10.47 0.22
C THR A 24 -31.49 -9.20 -0.63
N PRO A 25 -32.40 -9.02 -1.61
CA PRO A 25 -32.35 -7.89 -2.52
C PRO A 25 -33.25 -6.74 -2.06
N VAL A 26 -32.67 -5.58 -1.75
CA VAL A 26 -33.31 -4.22 -1.76
C VAL A 26 -32.22 -3.16 -2.03
N HIS A 27 -32.52 -2.10 -2.77
CA HIS A 27 -31.53 -1.13 -3.27
C HIS A 27 -30.72 -0.40 -2.18
N GLY A 28 -29.39 -0.30 -2.35
CA GLY A 28 -28.56 0.82 -1.86
C GLY A 28 -27.96 0.78 -0.46
N ASP A 29 -27.56 -0.38 0.08
CA ASP A 29 -27.02 -0.53 1.45
C ASP A 29 -25.72 -1.35 1.50
N TRP A 30 -24.70 -0.91 2.26
CA TRP A 30 -23.42 -1.60 2.47
C TRP A 30 -23.55 -2.94 3.20
N THR A 31 -24.76 -3.27 3.64
CA THR A 31 -25.15 -4.59 4.14
C THR A 31 -25.21 -5.66 3.05
N GLN A 32 -25.28 -5.31 1.77
CA GLN A 32 -25.23 -6.27 0.66
C GLN A 32 -23.80 -6.55 0.20
N SER A 33 -23.18 -7.51 0.86
CA SER A 33 -21.91 -8.09 0.43
C SER A 33 -22.12 -9.06 -0.75
N LEU A 34 -21.35 -8.87 -1.83
CA LEU A 34 -21.18 -9.86 -2.88
C LEU A 34 -20.21 -10.98 -2.43
N TYR A 35 -19.22 -10.61 -1.62
CA TYR A 35 -18.25 -11.50 -0.98
C TYR A 35 -17.73 -10.86 0.31
N GLU A 36 -17.53 -11.65 1.36
CA GLU A 36 -16.97 -11.19 2.63
C GLU A 36 -15.97 -12.21 3.17
N GLU A 37 -14.84 -11.68 3.65
CA GLU A 37 -13.85 -12.41 4.42
C GLU A 37 -13.62 -11.69 5.75
N LYS A 38 -13.74 -12.44 6.84
CA LYS A 38 -13.45 -11.96 8.19
C LYS A 38 -12.27 -12.71 8.78
N LYS A 39 -11.29 -11.98 9.32
CA LYS A 39 -10.18 -12.53 10.13
C LYS A 39 -10.24 -11.92 11.51
N GLU A 40 -9.95 -12.72 12.53
CA GLU A 40 -9.89 -12.26 13.91
C GLU A 40 -8.69 -12.85 14.63
N GLU A 41 -8.03 -12.05 15.47
CA GLU A 41 -6.91 -12.50 16.29
C GLU A 41 -6.83 -11.69 17.58
N TYR A 42 -6.62 -12.36 18.72
CA TYR A 42 -6.26 -11.69 19.97
C TYR A 42 -4.79 -11.26 19.90
N ILE A 43 -4.52 -9.99 20.21
CA ILE A 43 -3.16 -9.42 20.21
C ILE A 43 -2.63 -9.15 21.64
N ALA A 44 -3.55 -9.10 22.61
CA ALA A 44 -3.31 -9.07 24.04
C ALA A 44 -4.57 -9.59 24.77
N THR A 45 -4.48 -9.84 26.08
CA THR A 45 -5.69 -9.98 26.89
C THR A 45 -6.56 -8.71 26.78
N GLY A 46 -7.87 -8.87 26.72
CA GLY A 46 -8.80 -7.76 26.52
C GLY A 46 -8.74 -7.06 25.14
N VAL A 47 -7.85 -7.46 24.22
CA VAL A 47 -7.66 -6.76 22.93
C VAL A 47 -7.68 -7.73 21.74
N LYS A 48 -8.65 -7.53 20.84
CA LYS A 48 -8.84 -8.34 19.64
C LYS A 48 -8.82 -7.49 18.39
N HIS A 49 -8.07 -7.91 17.38
CA HIS A 49 -8.09 -7.34 16.04
C HIS A 49 -9.04 -8.13 15.14
N GLU A 50 -9.83 -7.42 14.34
CA GLU A 50 -10.67 -7.97 13.27
C GLU A 50 -10.32 -7.26 11.96
N GLN A 51 -10.21 -8.01 10.87
CA GLN A 51 -10.18 -7.49 9.50
C GLN A 51 -11.43 -7.98 8.78
N LEU A 52 -12.20 -7.05 8.25
CA LEU A 52 -13.39 -7.28 7.43
C LEU A 52 -13.07 -6.80 6.01
N LEU A 53 -12.88 -7.73 5.10
CA LEU A 53 -12.70 -7.45 3.68
C LEU A 53 -14.01 -7.79 2.96
N ARG A 54 -14.75 -6.76 2.54
CA ARG A 54 -16.08 -6.89 1.93
C ARG A 54 -16.07 -6.34 0.51
N PHE A 55 -16.52 -7.15 -0.44
CA PHE A 55 -16.75 -6.76 -1.82
C PHE A 55 -18.23 -6.42 -2.02
N THR A 56 -18.51 -5.27 -2.61
CA THR A 56 -19.86 -4.73 -2.83
C THR A 56 -20.04 -4.28 -4.28
N ASP A 57 -21.23 -3.84 -4.66
CA ASP A 57 -21.50 -3.20 -5.96
C ASP A 57 -20.69 -1.90 -6.16
N LYS A 58 -20.33 -1.22 -5.07
CA LYS A 58 -19.48 -0.01 -5.05
C LYS A 58 -17.96 -0.29 -5.00
N GLY A 59 -17.54 -1.56 -4.94
CA GLY A 59 -16.13 -1.95 -4.84
C GLY A 59 -15.76 -2.56 -3.49
N TRP A 60 -14.46 -2.58 -3.16
CA TRP A 60 -13.98 -3.18 -1.91
C TRP A 60 -13.98 -2.21 -0.73
N LEU A 61 -14.39 -2.75 0.42
CA LEU A 61 -14.16 -2.19 1.74
C LEU A 61 -13.14 -3.07 2.47
N ASN A 62 -12.04 -2.47 2.91
CA ASN A 62 -11.12 -3.08 3.86
C ASN A 62 -11.22 -2.34 5.19
N VAL A 63 -11.88 -2.97 6.17
CA VAL A 63 -12.15 -2.40 7.49
C VAL A 63 -11.34 -3.16 8.53
N HIS A 64 -10.52 -2.44 9.28
CA HIS A 64 -9.82 -2.99 10.44
C HIS A 64 -10.45 -2.47 11.72
N VAL A 65 -10.68 -3.37 12.67
CA VAL A 65 -11.31 -3.07 13.95
C VAL A 65 -10.43 -3.62 15.07
N MET A 66 -10.05 -2.80 16.03
CA MET A 66 -9.45 -3.25 17.27
C MET A 66 -10.48 -3.06 18.38
N ARG A 67 -10.96 -4.20 18.90
CA ARG A 67 -11.90 -4.27 20.02
C ARG A 67 -11.14 -4.31 21.32
N ILE A 68 -11.43 -3.38 22.22
CA ILE A 68 -10.69 -3.15 23.46
C ILE A 68 -11.65 -3.22 24.62
N HIS A 69 -11.51 -4.25 25.45
CA HIS A 69 -12.33 -4.43 26.64
C HIS A 69 -11.73 -3.68 27.83
N LEU A 70 -12.42 -2.64 28.30
CA LEU A 70 -11.96 -1.78 29.40
C LEU A 70 -12.14 -2.41 30.78
N GLY A 71 -12.83 -3.54 30.88
CA GLY A 71 -12.93 -4.32 32.13
C GLY A 71 -11.74 -5.26 32.38
N ASP A 72 -10.80 -5.37 31.43
CA ASP A 72 -9.57 -6.16 31.60
C ASP A 72 -8.56 -5.38 32.45
N GLU A 73 -8.09 -5.99 33.54
CA GLU A 73 -7.23 -5.32 34.54
C GLU A 73 -5.85 -4.91 34.00
N PHE A 74 -5.42 -5.47 32.87
CA PHE A 74 -4.12 -5.20 32.27
C PHE A 74 -4.18 -4.21 31.11
N THR A 75 -5.39 -3.86 30.66
CA THR A 75 -5.62 -3.10 29.44
C THR A 75 -6.07 -1.68 29.78
N SER A 76 -5.35 -0.70 29.23
CA SER A 76 -5.73 0.71 29.33
C SER A 76 -5.44 1.44 28.02
N LEU A 77 -5.91 2.67 27.92
CA LEU A 77 -5.68 3.53 26.77
C LEU A 77 -4.66 4.62 27.11
N GLU A 78 -3.89 5.06 26.12
CA GLU A 78 -2.89 6.12 26.28
C GLU A 78 -2.91 7.07 25.07
N VAL A 79 -2.91 8.38 25.33
CA VAL A 79 -2.67 9.39 24.29
C VAL A 79 -1.17 9.41 23.97
N LEU A 80 -0.86 9.24 22.69
CA LEU A 80 0.48 9.23 22.13
C LEU A 80 0.76 10.56 21.45
N PHE A 81 1.91 11.15 21.75
CA PHE A 81 2.46 12.33 21.08
C PHE A 81 3.98 12.27 21.17
N ASN A 82 4.68 13.13 20.44
CA ASN A 82 6.13 13.07 20.38
C ASN A 82 6.77 13.38 21.75
N GLN A 83 7.55 12.45 22.30
CA GLN A 83 8.28 12.64 23.56
C GLN A 83 9.33 13.76 23.51
N ASN A 84 9.78 14.17 22.31
CA ASN A 84 10.64 15.33 22.11
C ASN A 84 9.86 16.65 22.09
N GLY A 85 8.55 16.63 22.36
CA GLY A 85 7.70 17.79 22.49
C GLY A 85 6.65 17.92 21.38
N LEU A 86 5.52 18.54 21.72
CA LEU A 86 4.39 18.80 20.81
C LEU A 86 4.74 19.65 19.59
N GLY A 87 5.83 20.42 19.63
CA GLY A 87 6.33 21.14 18.46
C GLY A 87 6.75 20.23 17.29
N ASN A 88 6.86 18.91 17.51
CA ASN A 88 7.36 17.95 16.54
C ASN A 88 6.30 16.90 16.14
N LYS A 89 6.07 16.75 14.83
CA LYS A 89 5.28 15.64 14.26
C LYS A 89 6.09 14.33 14.25
N ALA A 90 5.42 13.19 14.32
CA ALA A 90 6.03 11.86 14.22
C ALA A 90 5.10 10.87 13.52
N LYS A 91 5.64 9.77 12.97
CA LYS A 91 4.81 8.70 12.40
C LYS A 91 4.07 7.92 13.50
N LEU A 92 2.92 7.32 13.21
CA LEU A 92 2.20 6.55 14.23
C LEU A 92 3.03 5.36 14.74
N SER A 93 3.77 4.67 13.85
CA SER A 93 4.69 3.60 14.28
C SER A 93 5.79 4.10 15.21
N GLU A 94 6.33 5.31 14.99
CA GLU A 94 7.30 5.96 15.87
C GLU A 94 6.67 6.23 17.24
N LEU A 95 5.47 6.83 17.26
CA LEU A 95 4.71 7.12 18.48
C LEU A 95 4.41 5.85 19.30
N ALA A 96 3.90 4.80 18.65
CA ALA A 96 3.55 3.55 19.30
C ALA A 96 4.79 2.77 19.81
N ASN A 97 5.97 3.02 19.24
CA ASN A 97 7.22 2.37 19.66
C ASN A 97 7.96 3.10 20.79
N GLN A 98 7.56 4.32 21.14
CA GLN A 98 8.06 5.01 22.33
C GLN A 98 7.71 4.29 23.64
N ASN A 99 6.70 3.42 23.62
CA ASN A 99 6.33 2.57 24.74
C ASN A 99 6.13 1.12 24.26
N SER A 100 7.01 0.21 24.69
CA SER A 100 6.99 -1.20 24.27
C SER A 100 5.73 -1.97 24.72
N ARG A 101 4.99 -1.44 25.70
CA ARG A 101 3.74 -2.02 26.22
C ARG A 101 2.51 -1.64 25.39
N ILE A 102 2.63 -0.71 24.45
CA ILE A 102 1.55 -0.45 23.49
C ILE A 102 1.46 -1.68 22.58
N VAL A 103 0.29 -2.31 22.49
CA VAL A 103 0.07 -3.49 21.64
C VAL A 103 -0.62 -3.13 20.32
N GLY A 104 -1.22 -1.95 20.25
CA GLY A 104 -1.76 -1.38 19.01
C GLY A 104 -2.16 0.08 19.18
N ALA A 105 -2.28 0.80 18.07
CA ALA A 105 -2.63 2.22 18.05
C ALA A 105 -3.29 2.61 16.73
N ILE A 106 -4.02 3.73 16.75
CA ILE A 106 -4.54 4.43 15.56
C ILE A 106 -4.13 5.90 15.57
N ASN A 107 -4.18 6.56 14.42
CA ASN A 107 -3.99 8.01 14.33
C ASN A 107 -5.08 8.76 15.12
N GLY A 108 -4.78 10.01 15.49
CA GLY A 108 -5.62 10.81 16.39
C GLY A 108 -6.33 11.99 15.73
N ASP A 109 -6.15 13.14 16.36
CA ASP A 109 -6.85 14.39 16.14
C ASP A 109 -6.54 15.04 14.77
N PHE A 110 -7.43 15.92 14.34
CA PHE A 110 -7.11 16.87 13.29
C PHE A 110 -6.03 17.84 13.77
N PHE A 111 -5.22 18.32 12.84
CA PHE A 111 -4.13 19.23 13.14
C PHE A 111 -3.86 20.19 11.99
N ASN A 112 -3.23 21.31 12.31
CA ASN A 112 -2.71 22.23 11.30
C ASN A 112 -1.57 21.54 10.54
N THR A 113 -1.74 21.29 9.24
CA THR A 113 -0.70 20.63 8.45
C THR A 113 0.54 21.50 8.27
N LYS A 114 0.42 22.84 8.37
CA LYS A 114 1.53 23.80 8.26
C LYS A 114 2.32 23.93 9.56
N GLY A 115 1.63 24.15 10.68
CA GLY A 115 2.23 24.32 12.02
C GLY A 115 2.18 23.06 12.90
N SER A 116 2.46 23.22 14.18
CA SER A 116 2.43 22.13 15.18
C SER A 116 1.30 22.33 16.19
N ALA A 117 0.04 22.26 15.73
CA ALA A 117 -1.13 22.44 16.58
C ALA A 117 -2.24 21.43 16.24
N THR A 118 -2.66 20.64 17.23
CA THR A 118 -3.90 19.85 17.16
C THR A 118 -5.11 20.77 17.26
N LEU A 119 -6.28 20.35 16.75
CA LEU A 119 -7.51 21.14 16.86
C LEU A 119 -8.25 20.89 18.19
N GLY A 120 -8.26 19.68 18.73
CA GLY A 120 -8.85 19.37 20.02
C GLY A 120 -7.85 19.37 21.18
N PRO A 121 -8.34 19.01 22.38
CA PRO A 121 -7.53 18.94 23.58
C PRO A 121 -6.70 17.65 23.64
N MET A 122 -5.69 17.68 24.51
CA MET A 122 -4.99 16.49 24.96
C MET A 122 -4.93 16.51 26.49
N VAL A 123 -5.30 15.39 27.10
CA VAL A 123 -5.11 15.16 28.53
C VAL A 123 -4.39 13.84 28.71
N LYS A 124 -3.43 13.81 29.66
CA LYS A 124 -2.72 12.59 30.05
C LYS A 124 -2.63 12.54 31.57
N ASN A 125 -3.20 11.51 32.19
CA ASN A 125 -3.14 11.24 33.63
C ASN A 125 -3.57 12.41 34.53
N GLY A 126 -4.58 13.19 34.11
CA GLY A 126 -5.07 14.33 34.87
C GLY A 126 -4.35 15.65 34.59
N GLU A 127 -3.41 15.68 33.65
CA GLU A 127 -2.69 16.88 33.20
C GLU A 127 -3.26 17.38 31.87
N LEU A 128 -3.59 18.68 31.80
CA LEU A 128 -4.02 19.32 30.55
C LEU A 128 -2.81 19.63 29.67
N ILE A 129 -2.56 18.75 28.71
CA ILE A 129 -1.44 18.82 27.77
C ILE A 129 -1.68 19.88 26.70
N SER A 130 -2.90 19.99 26.18
CA SER A 130 -3.29 21.09 25.29
C SER A 130 -4.79 21.35 25.39
N THR A 131 -5.22 22.59 25.19
CA THR A 131 -6.64 22.99 25.18
C THR A 131 -7.29 22.64 23.84
N PRO A 132 -8.63 22.64 23.72
CA PRO A 132 -9.28 22.68 22.42
C PRO A 132 -9.00 24.03 21.72
N PHE A 133 -8.99 24.02 20.39
CA PHE A 133 -9.14 25.22 19.57
C PHE A 133 -10.61 25.64 19.59
N TYR A 134 -10.91 26.93 19.80
CA TYR A 134 -12.28 27.37 20.02
C TYR A 134 -13.12 27.34 18.74
N ILE A 135 -13.88 26.25 18.56
CA ILE A 135 -15.04 26.22 17.69
C ILE A 135 -16.18 25.47 18.40
N PRO A 136 -17.13 26.20 19.01
CA PRO A 136 -18.20 25.60 19.80
C PRO A 136 -18.94 24.48 19.08
N ASN A 137 -19.09 23.35 19.75
CA ASN A 137 -19.87 22.19 19.28
C ASN A 137 -19.45 21.63 17.91
N GLN A 138 -18.23 21.92 17.44
CA GLN A 138 -17.78 21.46 16.12
C GLN A 138 -16.92 20.19 16.19
N MET A 139 -15.95 20.20 17.10
CA MET A 139 -14.93 19.15 17.25
C MET A 139 -15.19 18.33 18.50
N ALA A 140 -15.69 17.10 18.33
CA ALA A 140 -15.94 16.18 19.42
C ALA A 140 -14.63 15.66 20.01
N VAL A 141 -14.65 15.30 21.29
CA VAL A 141 -13.53 14.82 22.08
C VAL A 141 -13.87 13.43 22.61
N PHE A 142 -12.97 12.49 22.42
CA PHE A 142 -12.97 11.23 23.16
C PHE A 142 -12.21 11.41 24.46
N HIS A 143 -12.80 10.99 25.58
CA HIS A 143 -12.12 11.03 26.86
C HIS A 143 -12.46 9.80 27.70
N GLN A 144 -11.59 9.52 28.67
CA GLN A 144 -11.78 8.45 29.64
C GLN A 144 -11.50 8.99 31.04
N THR A 145 -12.38 8.67 31.99
CA THR A 145 -12.15 8.99 33.40
C THR A 145 -11.07 8.11 34.01
N LYS A 146 -10.52 8.49 35.17
CA LYS A 146 -9.54 7.66 35.91
C LYS A 146 -10.12 6.32 36.37
N GLU A 147 -11.44 6.23 36.49
CA GLU A 147 -12.18 4.99 36.77
C GLU A 147 -12.37 4.12 35.52
N GLY A 148 -11.88 4.57 34.36
CA GLY A 148 -11.92 3.82 33.11
C GLY A 148 -13.17 4.03 32.28
N MET A 149 -14.07 4.96 32.65
CA MET A 149 -15.32 5.20 31.92
C MET A 149 -15.07 6.01 30.65
N PRO A 150 -15.31 5.46 29.43
CA PRO A 150 -15.15 6.20 28.19
C PRO A 150 -16.39 7.04 27.88
N ALA A 151 -16.19 8.19 27.23
CA ALA A 151 -17.28 9.01 26.72
C ALA A 151 -16.82 9.83 25.51
N VAL A 152 -17.80 10.23 24.68
CA VAL A 152 -17.59 11.25 23.63
C VAL A 152 -18.45 12.47 23.93
N GLY A 153 -17.90 13.66 23.70
CA GLY A 153 -18.62 14.89 23.93
C GLY A 153 -17.88 16.11 23.40
N TYR A 154 -18.55 17.24 23.37
CA TYR A 154 -17.91 18.52 23.07
C TYR A 154 -17.36 19.10 24.36
N TRP A 155 -16.11 19.55 24.32
CA TRP A 155 -15.51 20.28 25.43
C TRP A 155 -15.75 21.77 25.23
N GLU A 156 -16.11 22.44 26.31
CA GLU A 156 -16.23 23.89 26.32
C GLU A 156 -14.84 24.55 26.41
N HIS A 157 -14.82 25.89 26.29
CA HIS A 157 -13.57 26.63 26.40
C HIS A 157 -12.89 26.36 27.74
N ALA A 158 -11.65 25.87 27.71
CA ALA A 158 -10.86 25.78 28.93
C ALA A 158 -10.56 27.20 29.44
N LEU A 159 -10.76 27.42 30.74
CA LEU A 159 -10.28 28.60 31.43
C LEU A 159 -8.78 28.44 31.64
N VAL A 160 -8.00 29.33 31.06
CA VAL A 160 -6.55 29.40 31.29
C VAL A 160 -6.24 30.86 31.57
N GLN A 161 -5.81 31.17 32.79
CA GLN A 161 -5.51 32.54 33.18
C GLN A 161 -4.31 32.61 34.11
N LEU A 162 -3.52 33.66 33.94
CA LEU A 162 -2.40 33.99 34.82
C LEU A 162 -2.74 35.25 35.61
N THR A 163 -2.73 35.17 36.93
CA THR A 163 -3.00 36.31 37.81
C THR A 163 -1.69 36.82 38.41
N ASN A 164 -1.39 38.11 38.21
CA ASN A 164 -0.31 38.79 38.92
C ASN A 164 -0.74 39.09 40.36
N LYS A 165 -0.06 38.54 41.36
CA LYS A 165 -0.46 38.70 42.78
C LYS A 165 -0.23 40.12 43.30
N ARG A 166 0.65 40.90 42.68
CA ARG A 166 0.93 42.29 43.07
C ARG A 166 -0.13 43.24 42.52
N SER A 167 -0.32 43.23 41.20
CA SER A 167 -1.26 44.15 40.53
C SER A 167 -2.70 43.65 40.55
N GLN A 168 -2.93 42.37 40.89
CA GLN A 168 -4.20 41.67 40.76
C GLN A 168 -4.71 41.61 39.31
N THR A 169 -3.87 41.93 38.33
CA THR A 169 -4.20 41.84 36.91
C THR A 169 -4.34 40.38 36.50
N VAL A 170 -5.41 40.08 35.77
CA VAL A 170 -5.67 38.76 35.18
C VAL A 170 -5.37 38.81 33.69
N LEU A 171 -4.48 37.93 33.22
CA LEU A 171 -4.19 37.70 31.81
C LEU A 171 -4.89 36.41 31.36
N PRO A 172 -6.02 36.48 30.64
CA PRO A 172 -6.65 35.29 30.07
C PRO A 172 -5.88 34.82 28.84
N MET A 173 -5.74 33.50 28.68
CA MET A 173 -5.04 32.85 27.58
C MET A 173 -6.02 31.98 26.79
N GLY A 174 -5.94 32.08 25.47
CA GLY A 174 -6.84 31.37 24.56
C GLY A 174 -6.47 29.89 24.38
N SER A 175 -5.20 29.53 24.59
CA SER A 175 -4.77 28.14 24.43
C SER A 175 -3.52 27.77 25.23
N VAL A 176 -3.32 26.45 25.38
CA VAL A 176 -2.08 25.86 25.91
C VAL A 176 -1.44 24.97 24.84
N ASN A 177 -0.13 25.13 24.64
CA ASN A 177 0.72 24.35 23.74
C ASN A 177 0.16 24.25 22.31
N LYS A 178 -0.25 25.39 21.75
CA LYS A 178 -0.75 25.50 20.38
C LYS A 178 -0.11 26.70 19.70
N GLU A 179 0.58 26.44 18.59
CA GLU A 179 1.07 27.51 17.73
C GLU A 179 -0.10 28.29 17.11
N SER A 180 0.09 29.59 16.92
CA SER A 180 -0.93 30.51 16.41
C SER A 180 -0.28 31.67 15.66
N ASP A 181 -0.97 32.14 14.62
CA ASP A 181 -0.65 33.32 13.84
C ASP A 181 -1.67 34.45 14.04
N TYR A 182 -2.50 34.38 15.09
CA TYR A 182 -3.49 35.42 15.38
C TYR A 182 -2.86 36.71 15.95
N GLY A 183 -3.25 37.85 15.37
CA GLY A 183 -2.74 39.18 15.72
C GLY A 183 -3.13 39.69 17.12
N ASP A 184 -4.08 39.03 17.78
CA ASP A 184 -4.52 39.37 19.14
C ASP A 184 -4.84 38.08 19.93
N THR A 185 -3.82 37.50 20.57
CA THR A 185 -3.94 36.23 21.30
C THR A 185 -2.92 36.14 22.44
N ALA A 186 -3.19 35.26 23.40
CA ALA A 186 -2.23 34.86 24.43
C ALA A 186 -2.24 33.33 24.58
N ILE A 187 -1.04 32.73 24.64
CA ILE A 187 -0.82 31.28 24.62
C ILE A 187 0.16 30.90 25.71
N LEU A 188 -0.17 29.86 26.46
CA LEU A 188 0.75 29.25 27.41
C LEU A 188 1.55 28.12 26.74
N PHE A 189 2.87 28.25 26.68
CA PHE A 189 3.78 27.17 26.34
C PHE A 189 4.40 26.59 27.62
N THR A 190 4.30 25.27 27.75
CA THR A 190 4.83 24.48 28.88
C THR A 190 5.97 23.58 28.38
N PRO A 191 6.76 22.94 29.27
CA PRO A 191 7.85 22.06 28.85
C PRO A 191 7.43 20.89 27.95
N VAL A 192 6.14 20.52 27.94
CA VAL A 192 5.60 19.49 27.05
C VAL A 192 5.59 19.93 25.57
N TRP A 193 5.63 21.23 25.29
CA TRP A 193 5.77 21.74 23.93
C TRP A 193 7.11 21.35 23.29
N GLY A 194 8.20 21.46 24.04
CA GLY A 194 9.57 21.29 23.57
C GLY A 194 10.53 22.18 24.34
N GLU A 195 11.79 22.25 23.90
CA GLU A 195 12.83 23.06 24.56
C GLU A 195 12.58 24.57 24.43
N LYS A 196 12.01 25.01 23.31
CA LYS A 196 11.74 26.42 23.01
C LYS A 196 10.33 26.60 22.45
N THR A 197 9.75 27.78 22.66
CA THR A 197 8.53 28.22 21.95
C THR A 197 8.78 28.30 20.44
N PRO A 198 7.71 28.32 19.61
CA PRO A 198 7.86 28.54 18.17
C PRO A 198 8.57 29.88 17.86
N PRO A 199 9.30 29.97 16.74
CA PRO A 199 9.70 31.28 16.22
C PRO A 199 8.47 32.12 15.88
N LEU A 200 8.60 33.44 16.00
CA LEU A 200 7.56 34.40 15.68
C LEU A 200 7.15 34.25 14.21
N SER A 201 5.85 34.08 13.97
CA SER A 201 5.30 34.09 12.62
C SER A 201 5.64 35.41 11.91
N PRO A 202 6.11 35.39 10.65
CA PRO A 202 6.37 36.60 9.87
C PRO A 202 5.16 37.53 9.72
N SER A 203 3.94 36.99 9.86
CA SER A 203 2.68 37.75 9.80
C SER A 203 2.38 38.57 11.06
N LEU A 204 3.15 38.39 12.14
CA LEU A 204 2.93 39.01 13.43
C LEU A 204 4.03 40.04 13.74
N SER A 205 3.66 41.16 14.37
CA SER A 205 4.59 42.17 14.86
C SER A 205 4.23 42.61 16.28
N GLY A 206 5.21 43.07 17.05
CA GLY A 206 4.99 43.55 18.41
C GLY A 206 4.62 42.46 19.43
N ALA A 207 4.87 41.19 19.11
CA ALA A 207 4.64 40.07 20.03
C ALA A 207 5.64 40.06 21.19
N VAL A 208 5.16 39.62 22.36
CA VAL A 208 5.93 39.54 23.60
C VAL A 208 5.91 38.11 24.13
N GLU A 209 7.04 37.68 24.69
CA GLU A 209 7.17 36.43 25.42
C GLU A 209 7.52 36.71 26.88
N MET A 210 6.68 36.27 27.81
CA MET A 210 6.89 36.38 29.24
C MET A 210 7.30 35.02 29.81
N VAL A 211 8.54 34.92 30.28
CA VAL A 211 9.10 33.72 30.89
C VAL A 211 8.71 33.68 32.37
N ILE A 212 8.12 32.57 32.78
CA ILE A 212 7.72 32.30 34.16
C ILE A 212 8.58 31.15 34.67
N GLU A 213 9.22 31.33 35.81
CA GLU A 213 10.03 30.29 36.47
C GLU A 213 9.73 30.30 37.97
N ASN A 214 9.45 29.14 38.57
CA ASN A 214 9.09 29.03 39.99
C ASN A 214 7.94 29.98 40.41
N ASN A 215 6.89 30.08 39.59
CA ASN A 215 5.73 30.97 39.80
C ASN A 215 6.06 32.47 39.90
N ALA A 216 7.18 32.92 39.34
CA ALA A 216 7.51 34.34 39.23
C ALA A 216 7.89 34.70 37.79
N VAL A 217 7.60 35.94 37.38
CA VAL A 217 8.05 36.49 36.10
C VAL A 217 9.56 36.62 36.12
N LYS A 218 10.24 35.87 35.26
CA LYS A 218 11.70 35.88 35.14
C LYS A 218 12.18 36.90 34.12
N GLU A 219 11.57 36.89 32.93
CA GLU A 219 11.93 37.76 31.81
C GLU A 219 10.70 38.13 31.00
N ILE A 220 10.72 39.32 30.39
CA ILE A 220 9.73 39.76 29.40
C ILE A 220 10.54 40.21 28.17
N LEU A 221 10.33 39.53 27.05
CA LEU A 221 11.12 39.64 25.84
C LEU A 221 10.22 40.01 24.65
N ASN A 222 10.77 40.69 23.66
CA ASN A 222 10.13 40.75 22.35
C ASN A 222 10.32 39.39 21.66
N ALA A 223 9.24 38.78 21.17
CA ALA A 223 9.29 37.48 20.52
C ALA A 223 10.13 37.55 19.24
N LYS A 224 10.99 36.55 19.01
CA LYS A 224 11.87 36.43 17.83
C LYS A 224 12.00 34.97 17.38
N ASP A 225 13.14 34.33 17.63
CA ASP A 225 13.44 32.95 17.15
C ASP A 225 12.93 31.85 18.11
N GLY A 226 12.08 32.22 19.07
CA GLY A 226 11.61 31.35 20.15
C GLY A 226 12.45 31.44 21.42
N THR A 227 11.78 31.29 22.56
CA THR A 227 12.34 31.42 23.91
C THR A 227 12.39 30.06 24.60
N VAL A 228 13.48 29.81 25.34
CA VAL A 228 13.66 28.58 26.13
C VAL A 228 12.57 28.48 27.18
N ILE A 229 11.90 27.32 27.23
CA ILE A 229 10.86 27.05 28.21
C ILE A 229 11.52 26.45 29.47
N PRO A 230 11.46 27.11 30.64
CA PRO A 230 12.08 26.59 31.86
C PRO A 230 11.43 25.27 32.29
N LYS A 231 12.24 24.30 32.75
CA LYS A 231 11.74 22.96 33.18
C LYS A 231 10.70 23.02 34.31
N ASN A 232 10.81 24.03 35.17
CA ASN A 232 9.96 24.32 36.32
C ASN A 232 9.12 25.60 36.09
N GLY A 233 8.74 25.84 34.84
CA GLY A 233 8.12 27.09 34.42
C GLY A 233 7.34 26.97 33.11
N SER A 234 7.12 28.11 32.49
CA SER A 234 6.36 28.24 31.24
C SER A 234 6.72 29.54 30.52
N VAL A 235 6.32 29.68 29.27
CA VAL A 235 6.41 30.94 28.52
C VAL A 235 5.00 31.33 28.08
N VAL A 236 4.60 32.58 28.35
CA VAL A 236 3.37 33.15 27.80
C VAL A 236 3.73 33.96 26.56
N PHE A 237 3.32 33.49 25.40
CA PHE A 237 3.39 34.22 24.15
C PHE A 237 2.14 35.07 23.99
N ALA A 238 2.29 36.37 23.69
CA ALA A 238 1.17 37.28 23.52
C ALA A 238 1.36 38.25 22.35
N THR A 239 0.26 38.56 21.67
CA THR A 239 0.17 39.56 20.59
C THR A 239 -0.89 40.60 20.92
N GLY A 240 -0.93 41.71 20.17
CA GLY A 240 -2.01 42.68 20.24
C GLY A 240 -2.25 43.27 21.64
N SER A 241 -3.51 43.25 22.06
CA SER A 241 -3.96 43.78 23.35
C SER A 241 -3.35 43.01 24.54
N PHE A 242 -3.08 41.71 24.38
CA PHE A 242 -2.47 40.90 25.42
C PHE A 242 -0.98 41.21 25.60
N ALA A 243 -0.25 41.49 24.51
CA ALA A 243 1.13 41.95 24.59
C ALA A 243 1.23 43.29 25.36
N ALA A 244 0.34 44.23 25.05
CA ALA A 244 0.24 45.50 25.77
C ALA A 244 -0.14 45.29 27.25
N LEU A 245 -1.03 44.34 27.55
CA LEU A 245 -1.39 44.00 28.93
C LEU A 245 -0.19 43.47 29.72
N ILE A 246 0.60 42.57 29.14
CA ILE A 246 1.84 42.06 29.75
C ILE A 246 2.78 43.23 30.06
N GLN A 247 3.08 44.08 29.06
CA GLN A 247 4.02 45.19 29.21
C GLN A 247 3.60 46.22 30.28
N ASN A 248 2.29 46.44 30.45
CA ASN A 248 1.77 47.46 31.37
C ASN A 248 1.53 46.93 32.79
N SER A 249 1.35 45.62 32.97
CA SER A 249 0.82 45.06 34.23
C SER A 249 1.66 43.94 34.86
N PHE A 250 2.76 43.55 34.21
CA PHE A 250 3.68 42.53 34.70
C PHE A 250 5.12 43.06 34.68
N ALA A 251 5.86 42.80 35.74
CA ALA A 251 7.27 43.15 35.86
C ALA A 251 8.09 41.94 36.31
N VAL A 252 9.38 41.93 35.97
CA VAL A 252 10.33 40.91 36.46
C VAL A 252 10.30 40.86 37.99
N GLY A 253 10.18 39.66 38.54
CA GLY A 253 10.04 39.38 39.97
C GLY A 253 8.62 39.41 40.51
N ASP A 254 7.60 39.70 39.69
CA ASP A 254 6.20 39.56 40.12
C ASP A 254 5.85 38.08 40.32
N GLU A 255 5.24 37.77 41.48
CA GLU A 255 4.64 36.46 41.70
C GLU A 255 3.34 36.32 40.90
N VAL A 256 3.19 35.18 40.24
CA VAL A 256 2.05 34.87 39.39
C VAL A 256 1.39 33.56 39.78
N GLU A 257 0.09 33.46 39.55
CA GLU A 257 -0.71 32.26 39.80
C GLU A 257 -1.41 31.81 38.51
N LEU A 258 -1.08 30.59 38.06
CA LEU A 258 -1.73 29.96 36.91
C LEU A 258 -2.97 29.20 37.38
N THR A 259 -4.13 29.60 36.87
CA THR A 259 -5.39 28.86 37.05
C THR A 259 -5.80 28.21 35.74
N MET A 260 -6.02 26.89 35.80
CA MET A 260 -6.53 26.10 34.67
C MET A 260 -7.78 25.32 35.08
N ALA A 261 -8.84 25.41 34.28
CA ALA A 261 -10.05 24.62 34.43
C ALA A 261 -10.62 24.24 33.06
N ALA A 262 -11.26 23.09 32.96
CA ALA A 262 -11.98 22.64 31.77
C ALA A 262 -13.27 21.93 32.18
N ASN A 263 -14.20 21.80 31.24
CA ASN A 263 -15.41 21.02 31.42
C ASN A 263 -15.49 19.97 30.30
N PRO A 264 -15.42 18.66 30.61
CA PRO A 264 -15.25 18.05 31.94
C PRO A 264 -13.91 18.39 32.63
N ASP A 265 -13.84 18.25 33.97
CA ASP A 265 -12.61 18.52 34.72
C ASP A 265 -11.52 17.54 34.33
N PHE A 266 -10.50 18.06 33.64
CA PHE A 266 -9.38 17.27 33.12
C PHE A 266 -8.65 16.48 34.21
N ARG A 267 -8.68 16.92 35.47
CA ARG A 267 -8.02 16.24 36.60
C ARG A 267 -8.65 14.88 36.93
N SER A 268 -9.91 14.69 36.57
CA SER A 268 -10.64 13.41 36.74
C SER A 268 -10.37 12.42 35.61
N LEU A 269 -9.67 12.83 34.55
CA LEU A 269 -9.50 12.03 33.35
C LEU A 269 -8.15 11.31 33.34
N SER A 270 -8.15 10.06 32.86
CA SER A 270 -6.93 9.36 32.48
C SER A 270 -6.42 9.87 31.15
N LEU A 271 -7.34 10.21 30.22
CA LEU A 271 -7.01 10.77 28.93
C LEU A 271 -8.14 11.60 28.32
N ALA A 272 -7.77 12.48 27.39
CA ALA A 272 -8.67 13.11 26.43
C ALA A 272 -7.94 13.36 25.11
N MET A 273 -8.66 13.27 24.00
CA MET A 273 -8.15 13.49 22.66
C MET A 273 -9.22 14.08 21.76
N GLY A 274 -8.85 15.11 21.00
CA GLY A 274 -9.68 15.64 19.92
C GLY A 274 -9.97 14.64 18.82
N GLY A 275 -11.16 14.74 18.24
CA GLY A 275 -11.52 14.11 16.98
C GLY A 275 -12.17 15.15 16.08
N GLY A 276 -13.19 14.75 15.33
CA GLY A 276 -13.97 15.62 14.45
C GLY A 276 -15.46 15.49 14.75
N ALA A 277 -16.23 15.02 13.76
CA ALA A 277 -17.66 14.87 13.91
C ALA A 277 -18.06 13.78 14.93
N LEU A 278 -19.10 14.07 15.71
CA LEU A 278 -19.88 13.03 16.39
C LEU A 278 -20.68 12.25 15.33
N LEU A 279 -20.35 10.97 15.16
CA LEU A 279 -20.93 10.09 14.14
C LEU A 279 -22.18 9.38 14.65
N VAL A 280 -22.14 8.92 15.90
CA VAL A 280 -23.22 8.15 16.51
C VAL A 280 -23.44 8.67 17.92
N LYS A 281 -24.70 8.90 18.28
CA LYS A 281 -25.16 9.26 19.61
C LYS A 281 -26.36 8.41 19.98
N ASP A 282 -26.30 7.75 21.11
CA ASP A 282 -27.36 6.88 21.64
C ASP A 282 -27.85 5.82 20.61
N GLY A 283 -26.91 5.29 19.80
CA GLY A 283 -27.18 4.29 18.76
C GLY A 283 -27.85 4.84 17.51
N THR A 284 -27.92 6.16 17.36
CA THR A 284 -28.51 6.83 16.20
C THR A 284 -27.51 7.78 15.56
N ILE A 285 -27.67 8.02 14.26
CA ILE A 285 -26.78 8.91 13.51
C ILE A 285 -27.41 10.31 13.53
N PRO A 286 -26.66 11.35 13.96
CA PRO A 286 -27.18 12.71 13.98
C PRO A 286 -27.70 13.15 12.60
N PRO A 287 -28.74 14.00 12.53
CA PRO A 287 -29.25 14.52 11.26
C PRO A 287 -28.22 15.27 10.43
N ALA A 288 -27.25 15.89 11.10
CA ALA A 288 -26.10 16.57 10.50
C ALA A 288 -24.85 16.33 11.34
N PHE A 289 -23.69 16.28 10.68
CA PHE A 289 -22.41 16.17 11.35
C PHE A 289 -21.85 17.55 11.71
N SER A 290 -21.31 17.67 12.92
CA SER A 290 -20.72 18.93 13.40
C SER A 290 -19.51 19.38 12.57
N HIS A 291 -18.77 18.43 12.00
CA HIS A 291 -17.66 18.67 11.09
C HIS A 291 -17.83 17.80 9.83
N GLU A 292 -18.40 18.38 8.77
CA GLU A 292 -18.73 17.65 7.54
C GLU A 292 -17.54 17.58 6.57
N ILE A 293 -17.16 16.36 6.18
CA ILE A 293 -16.10 16.08 5.21
C ILE A 293 -16.72 15.28 4.06
N LYS A 294 -16.91 15.96 2.92
CA LYS A 294 -17.59 15.41 1.75
C LYS A 294 -16.76 14.34 1.03
N GLY A 295 -17.46 13.41 0.38
CA GLY A 295 -16.86 12.39 -0.49
C GLY A 295 -16.26 11.19 0.24
N ASN A 296 -15.78 10.25 -0.58
CA ASN A 296 -15.21 8.98 -0.14
C ASN A 296 -13.74 9.17 0.21
N HIS A 297 -13.39 8.85 1.46
CA HIS A 297 -12.01 8.93 1.93
C HIS A 297 -11.67 7.72 2.79
N PRO A 298 -10.37 7.41 2.94
CA PRO A 298 -9.90 6.66 4.09
C PRO A 298 -10.38 7.35 5.38
N ARG A 299 -10.83 6.58 6.36
CA ARG A 299 -11.40 7.11 7.61
C ARG A 299 -10.85 6.37 8.82
N THR A 300 -10.69 7.11 9.91
CA THR A 300 -10.44 6.57 11.24
C THR A 300 -11.57 6.98 12.18
N ALA A 301 -11.99 6.10 13.08
CA ALA A 301 -13.04 6.37 14.06
C ALA A 301 -12.79 5.66 15.39
N ILE A 302 -13.39 6.23 16.45
CA ILE A 302 -13.51 5.58 17.76
C ILE A 302 -14.99 5.32 18.04
N GLY A 303 -15.32 4.12 18.48
CA GLY A 303 -16.66 3.74 18.94
C GLY A 303 -16.66 3.29 20.40
N ILE A 304 -17.79 3.45 21.08
CA ILE A 304 -18.03 2.98 22.45
C ILE A 304 -19.30 2.12 22.44
N SER A 305 -19.24 0.93 23.05
CA SER A 305 -20.40 0.04 23.22
C SER A 305 -21.46 0.64 24.15
N LYS A 306 -22.70 0.14 24.06
CA LYS A 306 -23.83 0.63 24.88
C LYS A 306 -23.59 0.51 26.39
N ASP A 307 -22.85 -0.50 26.83
CA ASP A 307 -22.51 -0.74 28.24
C ASP A 307 -21.24 -0.04 28.69
N ASN A 308 -20.59 0.74 27.81
CA ASN A 308 -19.33 1.44 28.03
C ASN A 308 -18.14 0.53 28.41
N LYS A 309 -18.23 -0.78 28.13
CA LYS A 309 -17.17 -1.75 28.45
C LYS A 309 -16.23 -2.05 27.28
N GLU A 310 -16.60 -1.69 26.05
CA GLU A 310 -15.80 -1.91 24.86
C GLU A 310 -15.58 -0.59 24.10
N VAL A 311 -14.33 -0.36 23.72
CA VAL A 311 -13.92 0.70 22.79
C VAL A 311 -13.49 0.03 21.48
N LEU A 312 -13.89 0.65 20.36
CA LEU A 312 -13.57 0.22 19.01
C LEU A 312 -12.63 1.25 18.38
N PHE A 313 -11.45 0.83 17.97
CA PHE A 313 -10.63 1.60 17.03
C PHE A 313 -10.86 1.06 15.63
N VAL A 314 -11.28 1.92 14.70
CA VAL A 314 -11.65 1.51 13.35
C VAL A 314 -10.89 2.32 12.32
N THR A 315 -10.30 1.63 11.34
CA THR A 315 -9.73 2.25 10.15
C THR A 315 -10.33 1.62 8.89
N ILE A 316 -10.67 2.46 7.91
CA ILE A 316 -11.21 2.06 6.62
C ILE A 316 -10.30 2.61 5.53
N ASP A 317 -9.79 1.73 4.66
CA ASP A 317 -8.91 2.12 3.57
C ASP A 317 -9.65 2.85 2.45
N GLY A 318 -8.92 3.65 1.66
CA GLY A 318 -9.48 4.38 0.52
C GLY A 318 -8.41 4.98 -0.40
N ARG A 319 -8.84 5.63 -1.48
CA ARG A 319 -7.98 6.26 -2.52
C ARG A 319 -6.98 5.30 -3.20
N SER A 320 -7.34 4.02 -3.32
CA SER A 320 -6.60 3.06 -4.14
C SER A 320 -7.47 2.55 -5.29
N ALA A 321 -6.88 1.81 -6.23
CA ALA A 321 -7.61 1.21 -7.36
C ALA A 321 -8.76 0.29 -6.90
N SER A 322 -8.59 -0.37 -5.75
CA SER A 322 -9.59 -1.30 -5.19
C SER A 322 -10.41 -0.71 -4.05
N TYR A 323 -9.84 0.22 -3.26
CA TYR A 323 -10.49 0.82 -2.08
C TYR A 323 -10.82 2.28 -2.37
N THR A 324 -12.10 2.60 -2.55
CA THR A 324 -12.54 3.99 -2.82
C THR A 324 -12.64 4.81 -1.53
N GLY A 325 -12.80 4.15 -0.37
CA GLY A 325 -13.10 4.79 0.91
C GLY A 325 -14.60 5.01 1.11
N VAL A 326 -14.97 5.68 2.20
CA VAL A 326 -16.38 5.87 2.58
C VAL A 326 -16.67 7.33 2.91
N THR A 327 -17.94 7.72 2.75
CA THR A 327 -18.47 8.97 3.29
C THR A 327 -18.57 8.90 4.83
N GLN A 328 -18.72 10.03 5.51
CA GLN A 328 -18.91 10.05 6.96
C GLN A 328 -20.23 9.36 7.38
N ARG A 329 -21.27 9.43 6.55
CA ARG A 329 -22.56 8.79 6.80
C ARG A 329 -22.41 7.26 6.81
N GLU A 330 -21.72 6.74 5.80
CA GLU A 330 -21.43 5.31 5.66
C GLU A 330 -20.49 4.82 6.78
N LEU A 331 -19.50 5.64 7.17
CA LEU A 331 -18.69 5.36 8.36
C LEU A 331 -19.55 5.23 9.62
N ALA A 332 -20.50 6.14 9.86
CA ALA A 332 -21.40 6.07 11.01
C ALA A 332 -22.27 4.80 10.97
N GLU A 333 -22.78 4.41 9.80
CA GLU A 333 -23.55 3.17 9.60
C GLU A 333 -22.69 1.93 9.91
N ILE A 334 -21.44 1.92 9.45
CA ILE A 334 -20.46 0.87 9.77
C ILE A 334 -20.20 0.83 11.27
N MET A 335 -19.99 1.96 11.94
CA MET A 335 -19.77 2.02 13.39
C MET A 335 -20.95 1.41 14.17
N ILE A 336 -22.20 1.73 13.78
CA ILE A 336 -23.39 1.09 14.39
C ILE A 336 -23.38 -0.42 14.15
N SER A 337 -23.09 -0.86 12.92
CA SER A 337 -23.05 -2.29 12.58
C SER A 337 -21.98 -3.07 13.37
N LEU A 338 -20.90 -2.39 13.78
CA LEU A 338 -19.84 -2.95 14.61
C LEU A 338 -20.17 -2.98 16.11
N GLY A 339 -21.30 -2.39 16.52
CA GLY A 339 -21.80 -2.34 17.89
C GLY A 339 -21.61 -1.01 18.61
N ALA A 340 -21.17 0.06 17.93
CA ALA A 340 -20.99 1.35 18.55
C ALA A 340 -22.34 2.00 18.90
N HIS A 341 -22.51 2.37 20.17
CA HIS A 341 -23.64 3.17 20.65
C HIS A 341 -23.30 4.66 20.68
N GLN A 342 -22.01 4.99 20.82
CA GLN A 342 -21.46 6.32 20.57
C GLN A 342 -20.25 6.18 19.65
N ALA A 343 -20.01 7.14 18.76
CA ALA A 343 -18.83 7.12 17.91
C ALA A 343 -18.42 8.53 17.45
N ILE A 344 -17.12 8.74 17.29
CA ILE A 344 -16.55 9.96 16.71
C ILE A 344 -15.67 9.62 15.51
N ASN A 345 -15.65 10.52 14.54
CA ASN A 345 -14.71 10.52 13.42
C ASN A 345 -13.39 11.14 13.89
N LEU A 346 -12.25 10.56 13.50
CA LEU A 346 -10.91 11.13 13.70
C LEU A 346 -10.36 11.73 12.39
N ASP A 347 -9.10 12.21 12.41
CA ASP A 347 -8.44 12.61 11.17
C ASP A 347 -8.34 11.43 10.20
N GLY A 348 -8.50 11.70 8.91
CA GLY A 348 -8.64 10.68 7.86
C GLY A 348 -7.71 10.92 6.67
N GLY A 349 -8.07 10.39 5.50
CA GLY A 349 -7.21 10.47 4.32
C GLY A 349 -5.85 9.82 4.58
N GLY A 350 -4.76 10.46 4.16
CA GLY A 350 -3.40 9.94 4.36
C GLY A 350 -2.93 9.85 5.81
N SER A 351 -3.73 10.32 6.77
CA SER A 351 -3.48 10.11 8.20
C SER A 351 -4.03 8.76 8.70
N THR A 352 -4.95 8.11 7.95
CA THR A 352 -5.64 6.87 8.35
C THR A 352 -4.64 5.72 8.51
N GLU A 353 -4.41 5.32 9.75
CA GLU A 353 -3.41 4.29 10.06
C GLU A 353 -3.79 3.50 11.32
N MET A 354 -3.60 2.18 11.25
CA MET A 354 -3.63 1.27 12.40
C MET A 354 -2.32 0.49 12.46
N VAL A 355 -1.66 0.55 13.62
CA VAL A 355 -0.49 -0.29 13.95
C VAL A 355 -0.85 -1.28 15.04
N LEU A 356 -0.33 -2.49 14.97
CA LEU A 356 -0.45 -3.48 16.05
C LEU A 356 0.72 -4.45 16.09
N ARG A 357 0.90 -5.07 17.26
CA ARG A 357 1.79 -6.20 17.49
C ARG A 357 1.02 -7.49 17.18
N PRO A 358 1.34 -8.22 16.09
CA PRO A 358 0.67 -9.48 15.77
C PRO A 358 0.88 -10.53 16.86
N LEU A 359 -0.02 -11.53 16.93
CA LEU A 359 0.09 -12.58 17.94
C LEU A 359 1.38 -13.39 17.77
N GLY A 360 2.14 -13.49 18.86
CA GLY A 360 3.42 -14.22 18.90
C GLY A 360 4.58 -13.45 18.26
N GLU A 361 4.42 -12.16 17.98
CA GLU A 361 5.47 -11.28 17.46
C GLU A 361 5.83 -10.19 18.46
N GLU A 362 7.07 -9.71 18.42
CA GLU A 362 7.51 -8.57 19.26
C GLU A 362 7.34 -7.23 18.54
N ASN A 363 7.52 -7.22 17.22
CA ASN A 363 7.49 -6.00 16.42
C ASN A 363 6.06 -5.61 16.04
N LYS A 364 5.77 -4.31 16.10
CA LYS A 364 4.53 -3.74 15.58
C LYS A 364 4.63 -3.57 14.07
N ARG A 365 3.50 -3.66 13.39
CA ARG A 365 3.37 -3.37 11.96
C ARG A 365 2.06 -2.66 11.67
N ILE A 366 2.04 -1.94 10.55
CA ILE A 366 0.85 -1.35 9.96
C ILE A 366 0.02 -2.49 9.37
N VAL A 367 -1.30 -2.46 9.58
CA VAL A 367 -2.21 -3.52 9.09
C VAL A 367 -3.13 -3.09 7.97
N ASN A 368 -3.32 -1.78 7.78
CA ASN A 368 -4.19 -1.22 6.76
C ASN A 368 -3.38 -0.67 5.55
N HIS A 369 -4.07 -0.31 4.47
CA HIS A 369 -3.46 0.26 3.27
C HIS A 369 -3.31 1.79 3.38
N LEU A 370 -2.07 2.27 3.43
CA LEU A 370 -1.77 3.71 3.49
C LEU A 370 -2.05 4.40 2.15
N SER A 371 -2.96 5.37 2.13
CA SER A 371 -3.38 6.03 0.87
C SER A 371 -2.27 6.82 0.18
N ASP A 372 -1.30 7.33 0.95
CA ASP A 372 -0.17 8.11 0.42
C ASP A 372 1.04 7.20 0.10
N GLY A 373 0.89 5.87 0.19
CA GLY A 373 1.95 4.88 -0.02
C GLY A 373 3.02 4.83 1.09
N SER A 374 2.95 5.74 2.07
CA SER A 374 3.86 5.84 3.21
C SER A 374 3.15 6.50 4.41
N GLU A 375 3.72 6.34 5.60
CA GLU A 375 3.17 6.93 6.83
C GLU A 375 3.28 8.45 6.81
N ARG A 376 2.17 9.13 7.14
CA ARG A 376 2.15 10.57 7.38
C ARG A 376 2.70 10.88 8.77
N ARG A 377 3.37 12.02 8.92
CA ARG A 377 3.77 12.54 10.24
C ARG A 377 2.56 13.24 10.88
N LEU A 378 2.18 12.78 12.07
CA LEU A 378 1.02 13.18 12.85
C LEU A 378 1.44 13.96 14.10
N MET A 379 0.50 14.68 14.69
CA MET A 379 0.69 15.34 15.99
C MET A 379 0.44 14.39 17.16
N ASN A 380 -0.55 13.51 17.04
CA ASN A 380 -0.90 12.54 18.06
C ASN A 380 -1.54 11.27 17.47
N GLY A 381 -1.71 10.28 18.34
CA GLY A 381 -2.45 9.04 18.11
C GLY A 381 -2.91 8.46 19.44
N ILE A 382 -3.77 7.45 19.42
CA ILE A 382 -4.21 6.75 20.64
C ILE A 382 -3.75 5.31 20.61
N GLY A 383 -3.13 4.87 21.71
CA GLY A 383 -2.58 3.53 21.86
C GLY A 383 -3.32 2.72 22.92
N VAL A 384 -3.28 1.40 22.75
CA VAL A 384 -3.74 0.42 23.72
C VAL A 384 -2.53 -0.10 24.49
N LEU A 385 -2.43 0.27 25.74
CA LEU A 385 -1.42 -0.21 26.67
C LEU A 385 -1.85 -1.56 27.24
N ASN A 386 -0.97 -2.55 27.20
CA ASN A 386 -1.19 -3.80 27.90
C ASN A 386 -0.03 -4.10 28.87
N THR A 387 -0.36 -4.33 30.13
CA THR A 387 0.61 -4.53 31.22
C THR A 387 0.70 -5.98 31.68
N ALA A 388 -0.01 -6.90 31.01
CA ALA A 388 -0.14 -8.28 31.45
C ALA A 388 1.23 -8.96 31.58
N PRO A 389 1.51 -9.62 32.72
CA PRO A 389 2.80 -10.29 32.92
C PRO A 389 2.95 -11.46 31.95
N LYS A 390 4.19 -11.88 31.72
CA LYS A 390 4.44 -13.14 31.02
C LYS A 390 3.89 -14.31 31.84
N ALA A 391 3.26 -15.26 31.17
CA ALA A 391 2.56 -16.39 31.77
C ALA A 391 2.97 -17.73 31.12
N ALA A 392 2.30 -18.81 31.50
CA ALA A 392 2.51 -20.12 30.90
C ALA A 392 2.10 -20.12 29.41
N ILE A 393 2.78 -20.94 28.59
CA ILE A 393 2.49 -21.07 27.17
C ILE A 393 1.02 -21.46 26.94
N ARG A 394 0.34 -20.70 26.07
CA ARG A 394 -1.04 -20.98 25.66
C ARG A 394 -1.07 -21.74 24.35
N GLY A 395 -0.31 -21.27 23.36
CA GLY A 395 -0.32 -21.83 22.03
C GLY A 395 0.91 -21.45 21.22
N ILE A 396 0.98 -22.04 20.03
CA ILE A 396 1.99 -21.76 19.02
C ILE A 396 1.29 -21.48 17.67
N LYS A 397 1.97 -20.77 16.78
CA LYS A 397 1.60 -20.58 15.37
C LYS A 397 2.73 -21.16 14.52
N LEU A 398 2.36 -21.81 13.43
CA LEU A 398 3.29 -22.35 12.45
C LEU A 398 3.03 -21.67 11.11
N GLN A 399 4.08 -21.13 10.51
CA GLN A 399 4.00 -20.45 9.21
C GLN A 399 5.24 -20.74 8.35
N ALA A 400 5.12 -20.50 7.05
CA ALA A 400 6.21 -20.59 6.09
C ALA A 400 6.11 -19.39 5.12
N GLN A 401 7.22 -19.03 4.48
CA GLN A 401 7.22 -17.96 3.46
C GLN A 401 6.32 -18.30 2.27
N ASP A 402 6.24 -19.58 1.90
CA ASP A 402 5.46 -20.08 0.77
C ASP A 402 4.76 -21.38 1.18
N ALA A 403 3.49 -21.51 0.80
CA ALA A 403 2.71 -22.73 0.99
C ALA A 403 3.09 -23.81 -0.03
N ASN A 404 3.78 -23.45 -1.11
CA ASN A 404 4.28 -24.38 -2.12
C ASN A 404 5.77 -24.67 -1.93
N VAL A 405 6.16 -25.91 -2.24
CA VAL A 405 7.55 -26.37 -2.25
C VAL A 405 7.77 -27.39 -3.34
N PHE A 406 8.93 -27.39 -3.98
CA PHE A 406 9.28 -28.43 -4.94
C PHE A 406 9.81 -29.67 -4.21
N SER A 407 9.41 -30.86 -4.67
CA SER A 407 10.04 -32.10 -4.20
C SER A 407 11.56 -32.02 -4.40
N GLY A 408 12.33 -32.26 -3.34
CA GLY A 408 13.79 -32.15 -3.35
C GLY A 408 14.35 -30.74 -3.06
N THR A 409 13.52 -29.73 -2.82
CA THR A 409 13.95 -28.40 -2.33
C THR A 409 13.60 -28.21 -0.86
N SER A 410 14.18 -27.19 -0.25
CA SER A 410 14.04 -26.91 1.18
C SER A 410 13.04 -25.79 1.45
N ARG A 411 12.35 -25.88 2.59
CA ARG A 411 11.52 -24.80 3.15
C ARG A 411 11.77 -24.62 4.62
N GLN A 412 12.09 -23.39 4.99
CA GLN A 412 12.15 -23.02 6.39
C GLN A 412 10.75 -22.77 6.94
N LEU A 413 10.48 -23.30 8.12
CA LEU A 413 9.26 -23.10 8.88
C LEU A 413 9.53 -22.23 10.10
N GLU A 414 8.64 -21.30 10.37
CA GLU A 414 8.70 -20.41 11.53
C GLU A 414 7.66 -20.82 12.56
N VAL A 415 8.09 -20.96 13.82
CA VAL A 415 7.20 -21.24 14.94
C VAL A 415 7.22 -20.05 15.88
N LYS A 416 6.05 -19.46 16.10
CA LYS A 416 5.84 -18.38 17.06
C LYS A 416 5.07 -18.93 18.26
N ALA A 417 5.47 -18.55 19.47
CA ALA A 417 4.79 -18.97 20.69
C ALA A 417 4.20 -17.77 21.42
N TYR A 418 3.11 -18.01 22.14
CA TYR A 418 2.46 -17.01 22.97
C TYR A 418 1.90 -17.61 24.26
N ASP A 419 1.86 -16.80 25.31
CA ASP A 419 1.37 -17.20 26.63
C ASP A 419 -0.13 -17.01 26.83
N GLN A 420 -0.63 -17.31 28.04
CA GLN A 420 -2.04 -17.15 28.42
C GLN A 420 -2.58 -15.73 28.27
N ASN A 421 -1.70 -14.72 28.33
CA ASN A 421 -1.99 -13.30 28.17
C ASN A 421 -1.68 -12.78 26.76
N TYR A 422 -1.35 -13.69 25.83
CA TYR A 422 -1.00 -13.40 24.43
C TYR A 422 0.32 -12.63 24.26
N ASN A 423 1.20 -12.60 25.26
CA ASN A 423 2.56 -12.09 25.08
C ASN A 423 3.39 -13.05 24.23
N PRO A 424 4.28 -12.53 23.36
CA PRO A 424 5.20 -13.35 22.61
C PRO A 424 6.20 -14.07 23.53
N LEU A 425 6.50 -15.32 23.19
CA LEU A 425 7.48 -16.17 23.86
C LEU A 425 8.58 -16.58 22.88
N ALA A 426 9.83 -16.55 23.35
CA ALA A 426 10.95 -17.10 22.59
C ALA A 426 10.78 -18.63 22.43
N VAL A 427 11.11 -19.14 21.25
CA VAL A 427 10.99 -20.56 20.91
C VAL A 427 12.37 -21.19 20.82
N ASP A 428 12.59 -22.22 21.64
CA ASP A 428 13.75 -23.10 21.48
C ASP A 428 13.45 -24.17 20.44
N TYR A 429 13.96 -23.96 19.23
CA TYR A 429 13.75 -24.87 18.11
C TYR A 429 14.29 -26.29 18.33
N SER A 430 15.23 -26.50 19.27
CA SER A 430 15.74 -27.84 19.59
C SER A 430 14.71 -28.72 20.30
N ARG A 431 13.68 -28.10 20.89
CA ARG A 431 12.62 -28.79 21.65
C ARG A 431 11.36 -29.04 20.81
N ILE A 432 11.34 -28.62 19.55
CA ILE A 432 10.19 -28.83 18.65
C ILE A 432 10.19 -30.27 18.13
N ARG A 433 9.04 -30.93 18.22
CA ARG A 433 8.81 -32.23 17.56
C ARG A 433 8.01 -32.03 16.28
N TRP A 434 8.67 -32.24 15.15
CA TRP A 434 8.07 -32.13 13.82
C TRP A 434 7.37 -33.43 13.41
N HIS A 435 6.21 -33.28 12.80
CA HIS A 435 5.46 -34.39 12.21
C HIS A 435 4.96 -33.99 10.83
N VAL A 436 5.00 -34.92 9.88
CA VAL A 436 4.50 -34.70 8.53
C VAL A 436 3.61 -35.87 8.11
N THR A 437 2.51 -35.56 7.44
CA THR A 437 1.61 -36.55 6.84
C THR A 437 1.28 -36.14 5.40
N GLY A 438 0.89 -37.11 4.57
CA GLY A 438 0.56 -36.91 3.15
C GLY A 438 1.75 -37.01 2.20
N VAL A 439 2.97 -36.71 2.67
CA VAL A 439 4.21 -36.82 1.89
C VAL A 439 5.35 -37.42 2.72
N LYS A 440 6.42 -37.87 2.05
CA LYS A 440 7.70 -38.25 2.68
C LYS A 440 8.66 -37.08 2.64
N GLY A 441 9.49 -36.91 3.67
CA GLY A 441 10.53 -35.89 3.71
C GLY A 441 11.33 -35.93 5.01
N THR A 442 12.33 -35.07 5.12
CA THR A 442 13.22 -34.96 6.28
C THR A 442 13.25 -33.55 6.85
N PHE A 443 13.48 -33.44 8.15
CA PHE A 443 13.71 -32.16 8.84
C PHE A 443 15.18 -32.01 9.22
N ALA A 444 15.72 -30.80 9.00
CA ALA A 444 16.99 -30.35 9.55
C ALA A 444 16.73 -29.04 10.30
N GLY A 445 16.72 -29.09 11.64
CA GLY A 445 16.27 -27.96 12.46
C GLY A 445 14.80 -27.62 12.16
N ASN A 446 14.56 -26.40 11.68
CA ASN A 446 13.24 -25.93 11.24
C ASN A 446 13.03 -25.96 9.72
N THR A 447 13.94 -26.62 8.99
CA THR A 447 13.87 -26.72 7.53
C THR A 447 13.34 -28.08 7.13
N PHE A 448 12.23 -28.09 6.40
CA PHE A 448 11.62 -29.29 5.81
C PHE A 448 12.08 -29.47 4.37
N LYS A 449 12.49 -30.70 4.01
CA LYS A 449 12.85 -31.10 2.64
C LYS A 449 12.00 -32.30 2.22
N PRO A 450 10.93 -32.11 1.44
CA PRO A 450 10.11 -33.22 0.94
C PRO A 450 10.83 -34.01 -0.15
N SER A 451 10.44 -35.28 -0.29
CA SER A 451 10.98 -36.24 -1.27
C SER A 451 9.91 -36.81 -2.21
N THR A 452 8.63 -36.53 -1.94
CA THR A 452 7.50 -36.95 -2.77
C THR A 452 6.52 -35.79 -2.92
N ALA A 453 6.04 -35.54 -4.14
CA ALA A 453 4.97 -34.58 -4.40
C ALA A 453 3.64 -35.02 -3.75
N GLY A 454 2.77 -34.05 -3.45
CA GLY A 454 1.47 -34.26 -2.84
C GLY A 454 1.11 -33.18 -1.82
N LYS A 455 -0.08 -33.29 -1.24
CA LYS A 455 -0.52 -32.41 -0.14
C LYS A 455 0.10 -32.89 1.17
N ALA A 456 0.84 -32.00 1.83
CA ALA A 456 1.48 -32.24 3.11
C ALA A 456 0.73 -31.50 4.22
N VAL A 457 0.54 -32.16 5.36
CA VAL A 457 0.19 -31.47 6.61
C VAL A 457 1.38 -31.60 7.54
N ILE A 458 2.02 -30.46 7.82
CA ILE A 458 3.13 -30.35 8.75
C ILE A 458 2.58 -29.92 10.10
N ALA A 459 2.97 -30.61 11.17
CA ALA A 459 2.63 -30.24 12.54
C ALA A 459 3.91 -29.98 13.34
N ALA A 460 3.93 -28.86 14.07
CA ALA A 460 4.90 -28.57 15.09
C ALA A 460 4.28 -28.85 16.46
N GLU A 461 5.01 -29.56 17.32
CA GLU A 461 4.68 -29.68 18.74
C GLU A 461 5.77 -29.01 19.58
N TYR A 462 5.38 -28.10 20.47
CA TYR A 462 6.27 -27.40 21.39
C TYR A 462 5.59 -27.26 22.76
N GLU A 463 6.23 -27.78 23.80
CA GLU A 463 5.71 -27.77 25.19
C GLU A 463 4.26 -28.26 25.33
N GLY A 464 3.88 -29.28 24.56
CA GLY A 464 2.53 -29.86 24.57
C GLY A 464 1.48 -29.04 23.81
N LYS A 465 1.88 -27.98 23.11
CA LYS A 465 1.05 -27.20 22.18
C LYS A 465 1.34 -27.62 20.74
N TYR A 466 0.32 -27.53 19.90
CA TYR A 466 0.38 -27.97 18.50
C TYR A 466 -0.06 -26.85 17.58
N ALA A 467 0.61 -26.73 16.42
CA ALA A 467 0.14 -25.96 15.28
C ALA A 467 0.41 -26.74 13.99
N THR A 468 -0.47 -26.56 13.02
CA THR A 468 -0.38 -27.23 11.71
C THR A 468 -0.26 -26.23 10.58
N PHE A 469 0.40 -26.64 9.50
CA PHE A 469 0.54 -25.89 8.26
C PHE A 469 0.30 -26.83 7.08
N GLU A 470 -0.63 -26.47 6.21
CA GLU A 470 -0.85 -27.18 4.94
C GLU A 470 0.15 -26.68 3.89
N MET A 471 0.82 -27.61 3.24
CA MET A 471 1.83 -27.32 2.24
C MET A 471 1.60 -28.17 0.99
N ASN A 472 1.64 -27.57 -0.19
CA ASN A 472 1.62 -28.30 -1.45
C ASN A 472 3.05 -28.62 -1.88
N VAL A 473 3.40 -29.90 -1.90
CA VAL A 473 4.65 -30.35 -2.49
C VAL A 473 4.44 -30.59 -3.98
N LEU A 474 5.00 -29.70 -4.79
CA LEU A 474 4.95 -29.72 -6.24
C LEU A 474 5.89 -30.78 -6.82
N ALA A 475 5.53 -31.31 -7.99
CA ALA A 475 6.43 -32.09 -8.83
C ALA A 475 7.54 -31.19 -9.39
N ALA A 476 8.58 -31.77 -10.01
CA ALA A 476 9.70 -31.00 -10.54
C ALA A 476 9.25 -29.81 -11.43
N PRO A 477 9.90 -28.65 -11.31
CA PRO A 477 9.57 -27.51 -12.16
C PRO A 477 9.81 -27.85 -13.63
N VAL A 478 9.07 -27.18 -14.52
CA VAL A 478 9.29 -27.19 -15.97
C VAL A 478 9.88 -25.87 -16.47
N SER A 479 9.87 -24.83 -15.63
CA SER A 479 10.49 -23.55 -15.93
C SER A 479 11.03 -22.87 -14.69
N LEU A 480 11.99 -21.99 -14.90
CA LEU A 480 12.62 -21.15 -13.88
C LEU A 480 12.48 -19.68 -14.28
N GLN A 481 12.39 -18.81 -13.28
CA GLN A 481 12.39 -17.37 -13.46
C GLN A 481 13.27 -16.72 -12.39
N LEU A 482 14.17 -15.83 -12.82
CA LEU A 482 14.89 -14.92 -11.93
C LEU A 482 14.13 -13.62 -11.79
N SER A 483 14.06 -13.10 -10.56
CA SER A 483 13.49 -11.79 -10.26
C SER A 483 14.46 -10.95 -9.43
N PRO A 484 14.84 -9.74 -9.90
CA PRO A 484 14.37 -9.13 -11.15
C PRO A 484 15.00 -9.79 -12.39
N GLY A 485 14.21 -9.96 -13.47
CA GLY A 485 14.70 -10.50 -14.75
C GLY A 485 15.57 -9.50 -15.54
N LYS A 486 15.49 -8.21 -15.19
CA LYS A 486 16.38 -7.15 -15.65
C LYS A 486 16.82 -6.33 -14.45
N LEU A 487 18.12 -6.19 -14.24
CA LEU A 487 18.73 -5.51 -13.11
C LEU A 487 19.66 -4.40 -13.62
N PHE A 488 19.29 -3.15 -13.34
CA PHE A 488 20.17 -2.00 -13.45
C PHE A 488 20.67 -1.66 -12.05
N ILE A 489 21.98 -1.57 -11.87
CA ILE A 489 22.58 -1.38 -10.55
C ILE A 489 23.86 -0.56 -10.64
N ASP A 490 24.07 0.34 -9.67
CA ASP A 490 25.30 1.12 -9.56
C ASP A 490 26.51 0.24 -9.22
N LYS A 491 27.70 0.74 -9.51
CA LYS A 491 28.97 0.07 -9.16
C LYS A 491 29.02 -0.23 -7.66
N ASN A 492 29.45 -1.43 -7.29
CA ASN A 492 29.47 -1.92 -5.90
C ASN A 492 28.11 -1.99 -5.20
N GLY A 493 27.00 -1.70 -5.89
CA GLY A 493 25.66 -1.82 -5.35
C GLY A 493 25.30 -3.27 -5.06
N GLU A 494 24.34 -3.45 -4.15
CA GLU A 494 23.84 -4.77 -3.77
C GLU A 494 22.33 -4.85 -3.98
N ARG A 495 21.84 -5.98 -4.51
CA ARG A 495 20.41 -6.21 -4.75
C ARG A 495 20.06 -7.69 -4.54
N PRO A 496 18.93 -8.02 -3.88
CA PRO A 496 18.47 -9.40 -3.82
C PRO A 496 18.06 -9.90 -5.21
N ILE A 497 18.45 -11.13 -5.53
CA ILE A 497 17.98 -11.91 -6.68
C ILE A 497 17.27 -13.15 -6.13
N THR A 498 16.03 -13.33 -6.56
CA THR A 498 15.21 -14.49 -6.18
C THR A 498 14.98 -15.38 -7.38
N ILE A 499 14.81 -16.68 -7.12
CA ILE A 499 14.46 -17.66 -8.14
C ILE A 499 13.13 -18.32 -7.82
N LYS A 500 12.30 -18.45 -8.84
CA LYS A 500 11.00 -19.11 -8.77
C LYS A 500 10.96 -20.23 -9.80
N GLY A 501 10.58 -21.43 -9.36
CA GLY A 501 10.24 -22.51 -10.29
C GLY A 501 8.72 -22.55 -10.53
N THR A 502 8.31 -23.04 -11.69
CA THR A 502 6.90 -23.28 -12.01
C THR A 502 6.75 -24.69 -12.59
N ASP A 503 5.74 -25.43 -12.14
CA ASP A 503 5.43 -26.78 -12.63
C ASP A 503 4.53 -26.75 -13.89
N ALA A 504 4.22 -27.94 -14.43
CA ALA A 504 3.46 -28.08 -15.67
C ALA A 504 2.00 -27.58 -15.58
N ASP A 505 1.45 -27.46 -14.37
CA ASP A 505 0.10 -26.95 -14.13
C ASP A 505 0.10 -25.48 -13.68
N GLY A 506 1.26 -24.84 -13.66
CA GLY A 506 1.40 -23.42 -13.37
C GLY A 506 1.44 -23.10 -11.88
N TYR A 507 1.60 -24.08 -11.00
CA TYR A 507 1.93 -23.82 -9.61
C TYR A 507 3.39 -23.41 -9.52
N SER A 508 3.67 -22.37 -8.75
CA SER A 508 5.04 -21.92 -8.54
C SER A 508 5.45 -21.99 -7.10
N ALA A 509 6.76 -22.05 -6.88
CA ALA A 509 7.35 -21.92 -5.57
C ALA A 509 8.76 -21.30 -5.64
N SER A 510 9.17 -20.56 -4.62
CA SER A 510 10.54 -20.03 -4.53
C SER A 510 11.57 -21.15 -4.37
N ILE A 511 12.83 -20.97 -4.80
CA ILE A 511 13.89 -21.95 -4.56
C ILE A 511 14.97 -21.28 -3.71
N ASP A 512 15.48 -21.98 -2.70
CA ASP A 512 16.56 -21.44 -1.86
C ASP A 512 17.78 -21.19 -2.76
N PRO A 513 18.37 -19.97 -2.77
CA PRO A 513 19.55 -19.67 -3.58
C PRO A 513 20.71 -20.65 -3.37
N LYS A 514 20.83 -21.27 -2.19
CA LYS A 514 21.86 -22.28 -1.88
C LYS A 514 21.66 -23.60 -2.64
N GLU A 515 20.46 -23.86 -3.14
CA GLU A 515 20.12 -25.05 -3.93
C GLU A 515 20.28 -24.81 -5.44
N VAL A 516 20.72 -23.60 -5.85
CA VAL A 516 20.84 -23.17 -7.25
C VAL A 516 22.31 -22.96 -7.60
N VAL A 517 22.69 -23.35 -8.81
CA VAL A 517 24.00 -23.02 -9.37
C VAL A 517 23.89 -21.70 -10.13
N PHE A 518 24.59 -20.67 -9.64
CA PHE A 518 24.68 -19.39 -10.32
C PHE A 518 25.99 -19.27 -11.08
N GLU A 519 25.90 -18.95 -12.37
CA GLU A 519 27.02 -18.52 -13.19
C GLU A 519 26.91 -16.99 -13.35
N VAL A 520 27.87 -16.28 -12.73
CA VAL A 520 27.95 -14.82 -12.76
C VAL A 520 29.29 -14.44 -13.39
N PRO A 521 29.30 -13.75 -14.55
CA PRO A 521 30.53 -13.21 -15.11
C PRO A 521 31.27 -12.34 -14.08
N PRO A 522 32.57 -12.55 -13.85
CA PRO A 522 33.33 -11.77 -12.86
C PRO A 522 33.32 -10.27 -13.12
N SER A 523 33.13 -9.86 -14.38
CA SER A 523 32.96 -8.46 -14.77
C SER A 523 31.67 -7.83 -14.23
N LEU A 524 30.64 -8.62 -13.96
CA LEU A 524 29.37 -8.16 -13.40
C LEU A 524 29.40 -8.12 -11.88
N GLY A 525 29.96 -9.14 -11.23
CA GLY A 525 29.97 -9.22 -9.77
C GLY A 525 29.89 -10.64 -9.23
N SER A 526 29.19 -10.80 -8.11
CA SER A 526 29.02 -12.10 -7.43
C SER A 526 27.67 -12.18 -6.73
N ILE A 527 27.17 -13.40 -6.50
CA ILE A 527 25.98 -13.67 -5.67
C ILE A 527 26.43 -14.39 -4.40
N ASP A 528 25.93 -13.94 -3.25
CA ASP A 528 26.20 -14.57 -1.96
C ASP A 528 25.19 -15.70 -1.63
N PRO A 529 25.44 -16.52 -0.58
CA PRO A 529 24.53 -17.60 -0.18
C PRO A 529 23.14 -17.16 0.33
N ARG A 530 22.91 -15.85 0.53
CA ARG A 530 21.60 -15.29 0.87
C ARG A 530 20.80 -14.92 -0.38
N GLY A 531 21.41 -15.01 -1.57
CA GLY A 531 20.83 -14.60 -2.85
C GLY A 531 21.04 -13.12 -3.17
N TYR A 532 21.95 -12.42 -2.50
CA TYR A 532 22.26 -11.03 -2.82
C TYR A 532 23.34 -10.94 -3.90
N PHE A 533 23.02 -10.28 -5.00
CA PHE A 533 23.98 -9.91 -6.04
C PHE A 533 24.70 -8.63 -5.64
N LYS A 534 26.03 -8.68 -5.60
CA LYS A 534 26.92 -7.53 -5.42
C LYS A 534 27.61 -7.22 -6.73
N ALA A 535 27.37 -6.01 -7.24
CA ALA A 535 27.92 -5.54 -8.50
C ALA A 535 29.44 -5.27 -8.41
N ALA A 536 30.13 -5.41 -9.54
CA ALA A 536 31.54 -5.06 -9.69
C ALA A 536 31.77 -3.54 -9.63
N SER A 537 33.04 -3.14 -9.58
CA SER A 537 33.45 -1.74 -9.51
C SER A 537 33.55 -1.04 -10.88
N LYS A 538 33.40 -1.77 -11.98
CA LYS A 538 33.52 -1.27 -13.36
C LYS A 538 32.19 -1.39 -14.10
N ASN A 539 32.00 -0.57 -15.13
CA ASN A 539 30.85 -0.69 -16.03
C ASN A 539 30.92 -2.03 -16.76
N ALA A 540 29.81 -2.76 -16.77
CA ALA A 540 29.70 -4.03 -17.46
C ALA A 540 28.22 -4.35 -17.73
N SER A 541 27.95 -5.12 -18.77
CA SER A 541 26.64 -5.68 -19.05
C SER A 541 26.76 -7.15 -19.41
N GLY A 542 25.75 -7.94 -19.08
CA GLY A 542 25.79 -9.38 -19.29
C GLY A 542 24.60 -10.09 -18.67
N LEU A 543 24.69 -11.42 -18.59
CA LEU A 543 23.65 -12.26 -18.01
C LEU A 543 24.15 -12.93 -16.74
N ILE A 544 23.30 -12.96 -15.72
CA ILE A 544 23.37 -13.95 -14.66
C ILE A 544 22.58 -15.16 -15.14
N LYS A 545 23.19 -16.33 -15.08
CA LYS A 545 22.52 -17.60 -15.37
C LYS A 545 22.33 -18.37 -14.07
N ALA A 546 21.12 -18.87 -13.86
CA ALA A 546 20.78 -19.76 -12.77
C ALA A 546 20.37 -21.12 -13.32
N THR A 547 20.94 -22.18 -12.77
CA THR A 547 20.64 -23.56 -13.16
C THR A 547 20.12 -24.35 -11.97
N PHE A 548 18.98 -25.01 -12.16
CA PHE A 548 18.37 -25.91 -11.18
C PHE A 548 17.69 -27.08 -11.88
N GLN A 549 18.04 -28.31 -11.50
CA GLN A 549 17.52 -29.56 -12.09
C GLN A 549 17.57 -29.60 -13.64
N GLY A 550 18.62 -29.03 -14.23
CA GLY A 550 18.81 -28.97 -15.69
C GLY A 550 18.02 -27.87 -16.41
N LEU A 551 17.16 -27.14 -15.69
CA LEU A 551 16.52 -25.92 -16.21
C LEU A 551 17.42 -24.72 -16.02
N GLU A 552 17.25 -23.73 -16.89
CA GLU A 552 18.03 -22.50 -16.88
C GLU A 552 17.10 -21.28 -16.83
N ALA A 553 17.52 -20.27 -16.08
CA ALA A 553 16.92 -18.94 -16.10
C ALA A 553 17.99 -17.87 -16.18
N TYR A 554 17.63 -16.73 -16.77
CA TYR A 554 18.55 -15.65 -17.06
C TYR A 554 18.03 -14.34 -16.51
N ALA A 555 18.92 -13.56 -15.90
CA ALA A 555 18.67 -12.16 -15.55
C ALA A 555 19.65 -11.29 -16.33
N GLN A 556 19.13 -10.31 -17.06
CA GLN A 556 19.95 -9.30 -17.71
C GLN A 556 20.46 -8.34 -16.64
N VAL A 557 21.77 -8.12 -16.58
CA VAL A 557 22.38 -7.21 -15.61
C VAL A 557 23.19 -6.15 -16.33
N VAL A 558 23.01 -4.91 -15.91
CA VAL A 558 23.80 -3.75 -16.31
C VAL A 558 24.34 -3.10 -15.03
N VAL A 559 25.67 -3.08 -14.93
CA VAL A 559 26.42 -2.48 -13.83
C VAL A 559 26.96 -1.13 -14.27
N GLY A 560 26.65 -0.11 -13.50
CA GLY A 560 27.05 1.27 -13.76
C GLY A 560 26.33 1.89 -14.94
N SER A 561 26.78 3.09 -15.29
CA SER A 561 26.19 3.93 -16.32
C SER A 561 27.28 4.69 -17.07
N ASN A 562 26.97 5.09 -18.30
CA ASN A 562 27.77 6.02 -19.09
C ASN A 562 27.29 7.44 -18.78
N GLU A 563 28.23 8.30 -18.40
CA GLU A 563 28.01 9.71 -18.12
C GLU A 563 28.12 10.52 -19.41
N ILE A 564 27.15 11.40 -19.64
CA ILE A 564 27.16 12.35 -20.76
C ILE A 564 26.98 13.76 -20.20
N LEU A 565 27.94 14.64 -20.48
CA LEU A 565 27.84 16.07 -20.22
C LEU A 565 26.85 16.68 -21.21
N VAL A 566 25.76 17.26 -20.71
CA VAL A 566 24.68 17.84 -21.52
C VAL A 566 24.71 19.36 -21.53
N ASP A 567 25.25 19.99 -20.49
CA ASP A 567 25.46 21.43 -20.43
C ASP A 567 26.65 21.74 -19.51
N ASP A 568 27.65 22.43 -20.03
CA ASP A 568 28.85 22.86 -19.31
C ASP A 568 28.75 24.31 -18.81
N PHE A 569 27.62 24.99 -19.05
CA PHE A 569 27.37 26.38 -18.67
C PHE A 569 28.35 27.39 -19.28
N GLU A 570 28.99 27.07 -20.40
CA GLU A 570 29.88 28.02 -21.11
C GLU A 570 29.11 28.94 -22.08
N ASN A 571 27.85 28.62 -22.40
CA ASN A 571 26.99 29.40 -23.30
C ASN A 571 25.61 29.68 -22.67
N PRO A 572 24.97 30.84 -22.96
CA PRO A 572 23.63 31.14 -22.44
C PRO A 572 22.62 30.05 -22.79
N ASN A 573 22.07 29.40 -21.77
CA ASN A 573 21.30 28.16 -21.90
C ASN A 573 19.86 28.26 -21.37
N GLY A 574 19.51 29.36 -20.71
CA GLY A 574 18.19 29.52 -20.12
C GLY A 574 17.88 30.93 -19.63
N SER A 575 16.74 31.03 -18.96
CA SER A 575 16.18 32.27 -18.42
C SER A 575 15.64 32.04 -17.01
N PHE A 576 15.42 33.14 -16.29
CA PHE A 576 14.82 33.11 -14.96
C PHE A 576 13.29 33.07 -15.03
N LEU A 577 12.69 32.25 -14.17
CA LEU A 577 11.28 32.31 -13.83
C LEU A 577 11.13 32.15 -12.31
N SER A 578 10.04 32.66 -11.76
CA SER A 578 9.73 32.53 -10.34
C SER A 578 8.32 31.97 -10.09
N TYR A 579 8.10 31.46 -8.88
CA TYR A 579 6.78 31.13 -8.36
C TYR A 579 6.74 31.41 -6.84
N PRO A 580 5.69 32.06 -6.33
CA PRO A 580 4.73 32.87 -7.09
C PRO A 580 5.43 34.12 -7.68
N ALA A 581 4.69 34.98 -8.38
CA ALA A 581 5.28 36.10 -9.14
C ALA A 581 6.04 37.12 -8.25
N GLU A 582 5.78 37.12 -6.95
CA GLU A 582 6.39 37.96 -5.92
C GLU A 582 7.81 37.54 -5.55
N VAL A 583 8.23 36.33 -5.90
CA VAL A 583 9.63 35.89 -5.74
C VAL A 583 10.49 36.60 -6.79
N THR A 584 11.49 37.34 -6.32
CA THR A 584 12.45 38.03 -7.20
C THR A 584 13.76 37.25 -7.29
N GLY A 585 14.56 37.51 -8.33
CA GLY A 585 15.80 36.80 -8.58
C GLY A 585 16.27 36.98 -10.02
N SER A 586 17.31 36.24 -10.39
CA SER A 586 17.87 36.26 -11.74
C SER A 586 18.60 34.96 -12.06
N TYR A 587 18.75 34.69 -13.35
CA TYR A 587 19.61 33.63 -13.87
C TYR A 587 20.54 34.23 -14.92
N GLN A 588 21.84 33.98 -14.78
CA GLN A 588 22.86 34.41 -15.73
C GLN A 588 24.10 33.50 -15.62
N LEU A 589 25.00 33.58 -16.59
CA LEU A 589 26.33 32.98 -16.44
C LEU A 589 27.24 33.89 -15.61
N ALA A 590 28.08 33.30 -14.76
CA ALA A 590 29.03 34.00 -13.90
C ALA A 590 30.43 33.39 -14.03
N PRO A 591 31.52 34.18 -13.93
CA PRO A 591 32.90 33.69 -14.01
C PRO A 591 33.33 33.03 -12.68
N PHE A 592 32.58 32.04 -12.23
CA PHE A 592 32.85 31.26 -11.02
C PHE A 592 32.65 29.76 -11.32
N PRO A 593 33.49 29.15 -12.15
CA PRO A 593 33.31 27.78 -12.62
C PRO A 593 33.72 26.72 -11.59
N LYS A 594 33.12 25.54 -11.68
CA LYS A 594 33.71 24.28 -11.20
C LYS A 594 34.73 23.75 -12.21
N SER A 595 34.45 23.95 -13.50
CA SER A 595 35.26 23.57 -14.66
C SER A 595 35.01 24.56 -15.80
N GLY A 596 35.98 24.80 -16.69
CA GLY A 596 35.80 25.80 -17.76
C GLY A 596 35.99 27.24 -17.26
N ASN A 597 35.22 28.18 -17.83
CA ASN A 597 35.32 29.61 -17.53
C ASN A 597 34.09 30.17 -16.80
N PHE A 598 32.92 29.54 -16.96
CA PHE A 598 31.65 30.05 -16.45
C PHE A 598 30.86 29.00 -15.64
N SER A 599 29.85 29.46 -14.91
CA SER A 599 28.83 28.61 -14.27
C SER A 599 27.48 29.32 -14.29
N GLY A 600 26.39 28.57 -14.21
CA GLY A 600 25.05 29.10 -14.07
C GLY A 600 24.82 29.66 -12.67
N LEU A 601 24.64 30.97 -12.56
CA LEU A 601 24.28 31.66 -11.33
C LEU A 601 22.77 31.87 -11.28
N LEU A 602 22.11 31.20 -10.32
CA LEU A 602 20.71 31.43 -9.99
C LEU A 602 20.64 32.17 -8.65
N THR A 603 20.08 33.39 -8.66
CA THR A 603 19.82 34.18 -7.44
C THR A 603 18.32 34.17 -7.14
N TYR A 604 17.97 34.28 -5.87
CA TYR A 604 16.59 34.29 -5.43
C TYR A 604 16.39 35.10 -4.15
N ASP A 605 15.17 35.63 -4.00
CA ASP A 605 14.66 36.23 -2.79
C ASP A 605 13.33 35.57 -2.42
N PHE A 606 13.34 34.79 -1.34
CA PHE A 606 12.17 34.07 -0.83
C PHE A 606 11.53 34.77 0.38
N THR A 607 11.95 35.99 0.69
CA THR A 607 11.47 36.75 1.86
C THR A 607 10.05 37.29 1.67
N SER A 608 9.63 37.54 0.43
CA SER A 608 8.45 38.32 0.06
C SER A 608 7.08 37.64 0.26
N THR A 609 7.01 36.32 0.43
CA THR A 609 5.73 35.57 0.50
C THR A 609 5.84 34.27 1.30
N ASP A 610 4.76 33.85 1.95
CA ASP A 610 4.69 32.60 2.75
C ASP A 610 4.19 31.39 1.94
N ALA A 611 3.94 31.58 0.64
CA ALA A 611 3.59 30.48 -0.27
C ALA A 611 4.75 29.48 -0.41
N THR A 612 4.58 28.45 -1.22
CA THR A 612 5.75 27.72 -1.75
C THR A 612 6.50 28.67 -2.69
N ARG A 613 7.79 28.89 -2.44
CA ARG A 613 8.64 29.79 -3.23
C ARG A 613 9.58 28.97 -4.07
N ALA A 614 9.74 29.33 -5.32
CA ALA A 614 10.69 28.69 -6.20
C ALA A 614 11.30 29.69 -7.17
N ALA A 615 12.60 29.52 -7.39
CA ALA A 615 13.38 30.22 -8.39
C ALA A 615 13.87 29.18 -9.40
N TYR A 616 13.59 29.42 -10.68
CA TYR A 616 13.82 28.45 -11.75
C TYR A 616 14.88 28.97 -12.72
N LEU A 617 15.83 28.11 -13.05
CA LEU A 617 16.45 28.08 -14.36
C LEU A 617 15.48 27.38 -15.32
N VAL A 618 15.01 28.10 -16.34
CA VAL A 618 14.21 27.56 -17.45
C VAL A 618 15.10 27.44 -18.67
N PHE A 619 15.32 26.23 -19.16
CA PHE A 619 16.16 26.00 -20.34
C PHE A 619 15.51 26.55 -21.62
N ASN A 620 16.36 27.02 -22.54
CA ASN A 620 15.93 27.56 -23.83
C ASN A 620 15.23 26.49 -24.69
N ASN A 621 14.49 26.94 -25.71
CA ASN A 621 13.82 26.08 -26.71
C ASN A 621 12.86 25.03 -26.11
N GLY A 622 12.30 25.29 -24.91
CA GLY A 622 11.35 24.40 -24.25
C GLY A 622 11.99 23.28 -23.40
N GLY A 623 13.32 23.24 -23.28
CA GLY A 623 14.03 22.26 -22.46
C GLY A 623 15.13 21.49 -23.21
N ILE A 624 15.91 20.71 -22.47
CA ILE A 624 16.89 19.76 -23.04
C ILE A 624 16.17 18.43 -23.30
N SER A 625 16.14 17.98 -24.56
CA SER A 625 15.45 16.75 -24.97
C SER A 625 16.37 15.52 -24.92
N PHE A 626 15.86 14.42 -24.39
CA PHE A 626 16.51 13.11 -24.36
C PHE A 626 15.68 12.07 -25.12
N ASP A 627 16.20 11.61 -26.26
CA ASP A 627 15.51 10.62 -27.12
C ASP A 627 15.58 9.18 -26.57
N LYS A 628 16.45 8.96 -25.57
CA LYS A 628 16.54 7.73 -24.78
C LYS A 628 16.28 8.08 -23.32
N PRO A 629 15.71 7.17 -22.52
CA PRO A 629 15.45 7.45 -21.11
C PRO A 629 16.77 7.44 -20.33
N PRO A 630 17.21 8.58 -19.75
CA PRO A 630 18.33 8.55 -18.81
C PRO A 630 17.89 7.88 -17.51
N THR A 631 18.84 7.32 -16.78
CA THR A 631 18.61 6.69 -15.46
C THR A 631 18.74 7.67 -14.31
N LYS A 632 19.62 8.67 -14.45
CA LYS A 632 19.88 9.73 -13.47
C LYS A 632 20.27 11.03 -14.16
N ILE A 633 20.10 12.13 -13.46
CA ILE A 633 20.69 13.45 -13.77
C ILE A 633 21.64 13.81 -12.65
N GLY A 634 22.79 14.39 -12.98
CA GLY A 634 23.75 14.92 -12.03
C GLY A 634 24.17 16.35 -12.35
N LEU A 635 24.64 17.07 -11.33
CA LEU A 635 24.98 18.49 -11.42
C LEU A 635 25.99 18.85 -10.32
N TRP A 636 27.00 19.68 -10.63
CA TRP A 636 27.82 20.32 -9.60
C TRP A 636 27.13 21.57 -9.07
N VAL A 637 27.06 21.70 -7.75
CA VAL A 637 26.39 22.81 -7.07
C VAL A 637 27.28 23.35 -5.94
N TYR A 638 27.47 24.67 -5.93
CA TYR A 638 28.22 25.36 -4.88
C TYR A 638 27.29 25.72 -3.71
N GLY A 639 27.58 25.24 -2.49
CA GLY A 639 26.58 25.17 -1.41
C GLY A 639 26.61 26.22 -0.30
N ASN A 640 27.53 27.19 -0.28
CA ASN A 640 27.65 28.09 0.89
C ASN A 640 26.56 29.19 0.98
N GLU A 641 25.73 29.35 -0.05
CA GLU A 641 24.79 30.47 -0.21
C GLU A 641 23.38 30.00 -0.66
N GLY A 642 23.10 28.69 -0.57
CA GLY A 642 21.85 28.08 -1.04
C GLY A 642 20.70 28.04 -0.03
N GLY A 643 20.81 28.76 1.10
CA GLY A 643 19.74 28.89 2.10
C GLY A 643 19.31 27.58 2.79
N GLY A 644 19.97 26.46 2.53
CA GLY A 644 19.50 25.14 2.98
C GLY A 644 18.25 24.64 2.23
N HIS A 645 17.85 25.29 1.14
CA HIS A 645 16.63 24.94 0.41
C HIS A 645 16.79 23.69 -0.45
N SER A 646 15.67 23.12 -0.88
CA SER A 646 15.66 21.94 -1.73
C SER A 646 15.96 22.29 -3.19
N LEU A 647 16.88 21.55 -3.80
CA LEU A 647 17.18 21.62 -5.22
C LEU A 647 16.45 20.51 -5.98
N LYS A 648 15.72 20.89 -7.02
CA LYS A 648 14.88 20.00 -7.81
C LYS A 648 15.03 20.24 -9.31
N ALA A 649 14.53 19.28 -10.09
CA ALA A 649 14.42 19.38 -11.53
C ALA A 649 13.03 18.94 -12.01
N LYS A 650 12.51 19.59 -13.06
CA LYS A 650 11.23 19.26 -13.69
C LYS A 650 11.47 18.54 -15.02
N LEU A 651 10.95 17.32 -15.12
CA LEU A 651 10.98 16.48 -16.31
C LEU A 651 9.58 16.34 -16.89
N VAL A 652 9.49 16.32 -18.22
CA VAL A 652 8.23 16.14 -18.97
C VAL A 652 8.40 15.00 -19.97
N GLY A 653 7.50 14.02 -19.93
CA GLY A 653 7.44 12.94 -20.92
C GLY A 653 6.65 13.31 -22.17
N ALA A 654 6.82 12.55 -23.25
CA ALA A 654 6.13 12.78 -24.52
C ALA A 654 4.59 12.71 -24.45
N ASP A 655 4.06 12.02 -23.43
CA ASP A 655 2.62 11.94 -23.12
C ASP A 655 2.12 13.12 -22.28
N GLY A 656 2.98 14.10 -21.98
CA GLY A 656 2.69 15.24 -21.12
C GLY A 656 2.81 14.94 -19.62
N SER A 657 3.24 13.74 -19.23
CA SER A 657 3.47 13.41 -17.81
C SER A 657 4.58 14.28 -17.21
N VAL A 658 4.32 14.88 -16.05
CA VAL A 658 5.27 15.76 -15.35
C VAL A 658 5.83 15.07 -14.12
N HIS A 659 7.16 15.07 -13.98
CA HIS A 659 7.85 14.52 -12.81
C HIS A 659 8.84 15.54 -12.24
N ASN A 660 8.66 15.87 -10.97
CA ASN A 660 9.62 16.69 -10.22
C ASN A 660 10.54 15.78 -9.41
N ILE A 661 11.84 15.76 -9.75
CA ILE A 661 12.85 14.97 -9.04
C ILE A 661 13.65 15.87 -8.09
N THR A 662 14.09 15.32 -6.96
CA THR A 662 14.87 16.06 -5.95
C THR A 662 16.35 15.69 -6.08
N LEU A 663 17.18 16.67 -6.47
CA LEU A 663 18.64 16.55 -6.59
C LEU A 663 19.32 16.68 -5.22
N ALA A 664 18.82 17.58 -4.38
CA ALA A 664 19.23 17.71 -2.99
C ALA A 664 18.03 18.10 -2.13
N ALA A 665 17.84 17.42 -0.99
CA ALA A 665 16.78 17.76 -0.05
C ALA A 665 17.02 19.12 0.63
N ALA A 666 18.29 19.47 0.85
CA ALA A 666 18.76 20.75 1.35
C ALA A 666 20.17 21.01 0.80
N ILE A 667 20.51 22.26 0.49
CA ILE A 667 21.87 22.70 0.15
C ILE A 667 22.58 23.16 1.43
N ASP A 668 23.16 22.22 2.17
CA ASP A 668 23.70 22.39 3.53
C ASP A 668 25.23 22.18 3.63
N TRP A 669 25.93 22.26 2.50
CA TRP A 669 27.38 22.05 2.41
C TRP A 669 28.12 23.32 2.00
N SER A 670 29.42 23.42 2.28
CA SER A 670 30.26 24.50 1.74
C SER A 670 31.09 23.99 0.57
N GLY A 671 31.29 24.85 -0.44
CA GLY A 671 32.06 24.51 -1.64
C GLY A 671 31.23 23.78 -2.71
N TRP A 672 31.91 23.31 -3.75
CA TRP A 672 31.31 22.53 -4.83
C TRP A 672 31.04 21.08 -4.39
N LYS A 673 29.81 20.60 -4.62
CA LYS A 673 29.40 19.21 -4.42
C LYS A 673 28.64 18.71 -5.64
N TYR A 674 28.89 17.48 -6.04
CA TYR A 674 28.12 16.83 -7.08
C TYR A 674 26.87 16.21 -6.47
N VAL A 675 25.72 16.51 -7.05
CA VAL A 675 24.41 15.98 -6.63
C VAL A 675 23.78 15.21 -7.78
N GLU A 676 23.04 14.16 -7.47
CA GLU A 676 22.37 13.31 -8.46
C GLU A 676 20.95 12.94 -8.04
N ALA A 677 20.08 12.72 -9.02
CA ALA A 677 18.71 12.24 -8.80
C ALA A 677 18.32 11.17 -9.83
N PRO A 678 17.66 10.08 -9.41
CA PRO A 678 17.13 9.09 -10.33
C PRO A 678 15.97 9.64 -11.15
N ILE A 679 15.91 9.24 -12.42
CA ILE A 679 14.77 9.50 -13.30
C ILE A 679 13.79 8.30 -13.20
N PRO A 680 12.49 8.55 -13.01
CA PRO A 680 11.49 7.48 -13.05
C PRO A 680 11.49 6.75 -14.40
N PRO A 681 11.57 5.40 -14.42
CA PRO A 681 11.55 4.63 -15.66
C PRO A 681 10.19 4.67 -16.40
N THR A 682 9.16 5.25 -15.78
CA THR A 682 7.81 5.40 -16.31
C THR A 682 7.67 6.52 -17.33
N LEU A 683 8.61 7.47 -17.38
CA LEU A 683 8.59 8.61 -18.30
C LEU A 683 8.72 8.14 -19.77
N LYS A 684 7.82 8.63 -20.62
CA LYS A 684 7.83 8.35 -22.06
C LYS A 684 8.82 9.25 -22.79
N VAL A 685 9.62 8.68 -23.69
CA VAL A 685 10.57 9.42 -24.54
C VAL A 685 9.87 10.14 -25.71
N PRO A 686 10.39 11.30 -26.17
CA PRO A 686 11.51 12.04 -25.59
C PRO A 686 11.18 12.59 -24.19
N VAL A 687 12.16 12.52 -23.28
CA VAL A 687 12.07 13.11 -21.95
C VAL A 687 12.71 14.50 -22.00
N ILE A 688 11.99 15.52 -21.56
CA ILE A 688 12.43 16.90 -21.62
C ILE A 688 12.79 17.37 -20.20
N LEU A 689 14.04 17.78 -19.98
CA LEU A 689 14.43 18.55 -18.80
C LEU A 689 14.08 20.02 -19.03
N GLU A 690 12.96 20.44 -18.46
CA GLU A 690 12.42 21.78 -18.67
C GLU A 690 13.10 22.80 -17.73
N ARG A 691 13.30 22.42 -16.46
CA ARG A 691 13.77 23.35 -15.41
C ARG A 691 14.63 22.69 -14.36
N ILE A 692 15.59 23.44 -13.81
CA ILE A 692 16.24 23.18 -12.53
C ILE A 692 15.87 24.33 -11.60
N TYR A 693 15.51 24.03 -10.36
CA TYR A 693 14.97 25.05 -9.47
C TYR A 693 15.25 24.77 -8.01
N ILE A 694 15.44 25.86 -7.26
CA ILE A 694 15.39 25.83 -5.81
C ILE A 694 13.95 26.04 -5.39
N VAL A 695 13.49 25.28 -4.41
CA VAL A 695 12.17 25.44 -3.80
C VAL A 695 12.25 25.41 -2.29
N GLU A 696 11.48 26.30 -1.68
CA GLU A 696 11.22 26.30 -0.26
C GLU A 696 9.70 26.22 -0.01
N THR A 697 9.31 25.25 0.82
CA THR A 697 7.92 24.97 1.19
C THR A 697 7.63 25.34 2.63
N ASN A 698 8.66 25.47 3.46
CA ASN A 698 8.56 25.98 4.81
C ASN A 698 8.33 27.50 4.74
N PRO A 699 7.16 27.99 5.19
CA PRO A 699 6.87 29.42 5.18
C PRO A 699 7.80 30.22 6.10
N LEU A 700 8.48 29.58 7.05
CA LEU A 700 9.36 30.23 8.02
C LEU A 700 10.80 30.42 7.50
N ALA A 701 11.22 29.67 6.48
CA ALA A 701 12.56 29.75 5.91
C ALA A 701 12.67 30.95 4.93
N LYS A 702 12.75 32.16 5.48
CA LYS A 702 12.75 33.42 4.73
C LYS A 702 14.16 33.97 4.58
N ASP A 703 14.80 33.63 3.48
CA ASP A 703 16.12 34.17 3.15
C ASP A 703 16.23 34.52 1.67
N THR A 704 17.34 35.17 1.36
CA THR A 704 17.81 35.38 0.00
C THR A 704 19.08 34.56 -0.17
N GLY A 705 19.33 34.13 -1.40
CA GLY A 705 20.49 33.31 -1.66
C GLY A 705 20.83 33.23 -3.12
N ARG A 706 21.86 32.45 -3.38
CA ARG A 706 22.30 32.14 -4.73
C ARG A 706 22.99 30.80 -4.78
N ILE A 707 22.87 30.14 -5.91
CA ILE A 707 23.64 28.94 -6.22
C ILE A 707 24.38 29.11 -7.54
N TYR A 708 25.54 28.48 -7.58
CA TYR A 708 26.29 28.25 -8.80
C TYR A 708 26.12 26.80 -9.20
N MET A 709 25.83 26.58 -10.48
CA MET A 709 25.58 25.28 -11.09
C MET A 709 26.52 25.09 -12.27
N ASP A 710 27.12 23.92 -12.38
CA ASP A 710 28.08 23.61 -13.44
C ASP A 710 28.03 22.10 -13.76
N GLY A 711 28.44 21.71 -14.96
CA GLY A 711 28.56 20.31 -15.38
C GLY A 711 27.28 19.50 -15.26
N LEU A 712 26.20 19.95 -15.91
CA LEU A 712 24.96 19.19 -15.98
C LEU A 712 25.19 17.92 -16.79
N THR A 713 24.91 16.77 -16.18
CA THR A 713 25.26 15.46 -16.69
C THR A 713 24.06 14.53 -16.61
N VAL A 714 23.95 13.61 -17.56
CA VAL A 714 22.93 12.57 -17.56
C VAL A 714 23.57 11.21 -17.73
N PHE A 715 22.94 10.21 -17.12
CA PHE A 715 23.48 8.85 -17.06
C PHE A 715 22.62 7.89 -17.85
N TYR A 716 23.22 7.21 -18.82
CA TYR A 716 22.56 6.13 -19.55
C TYR A 716 23.05 4.78 -19.06
N PRO A 717 22.16 3.78 -18.90
CA PRO A 717 22.62 2.44 -18.60
C PRO A 717 23.53 1.98 -19.74
N SER A 718 24.62 1.29 -19.41
CA SER A 718 25.44 0.66 -20.45
C SER A 718 24.55 -0.30 -21.26
N ALA A 719 24.70 -0.28 -22.59
CA ALA A 719 23.91 -1.15 -23.44
C ALA A 719 24.24 -2.63 -23.17
N PHE A 720 23.22 -3.47 -23.23
CA PHE A 720 23.39 -4.91 -23.35
C PHE A 720 22.92 -5.29 -24.74
N ASP A 721 23.86 -5.66 -25.60
CA ASP A 721 23.58 -6.00 -27.00
C ASP A 721 23.41 -7.52 -27.22
N GLY A 722 23.45 -8.32 -26.15
CA GLY A 722 23.24 -9.76 -26.20
C GLY A 722 21.77 -10.14 -26.29
N ALA A 723 21.50 -11.36 -26.76
CA ALA A 723 20.18 -11.98 -26.64
C ALA A 723 20.03 -12.65 -25.27
N VAL A 724 18.89 -12.46 -24.61
CA VAL A 724 18.53 -13.26 -23.43
C VAL A 724 17.92 -14.57 -23.92
N PRO A 725 18.50 -15.74 -23.62
CA PRO A 725 17.89 -17.00 -24.00
C PRO A 725 16.49 -17.11 -23.39
N GLN A 726 15.49 -17.43 -24.22
CA GLN A 726 14.14 -17.71 -23.76
C GLN A 726 13.86 -19.21 -23.83
N ALA A 727 13.57 -19.80 -22.68
CA ALA A 727 13.03 -21.16 -22.63
C ALA A 727 11.56 -21.11 -23.05
N SER A 728 11.21 -21.78 -24.16
CA SER A 728 9.81 -22.00 -24.51
C SER A 728 9.29 -23.22 -23.74
N VAL A 729 8.28 -22.99 -22.91
CA VAL A 729 7.61 -24.06 -22.18
C VAL A 729 6.34 -24.40 -22.95
N LYS A 730 6.32 -25.55 -23.62
CA LYS A 730 5.11 -26.05 -24.25
C LYS A 730 4.23 -26.72 -23.19
N ASP A 731 2.98 -26.28 -23.05
CA ASP A 731 2.01 -26.98 -22.20
C ASP A 731 1.87 -28.44 -22.68
N GLN A 732 2.02 -29.38 -21.76
CA GLN A 732 1.92 -30.80 -22.04
C GLN A 732 0.52 -31.21 -22.52
N ARG A 733 -0.48 -30.36 -22.30
CA ARG A 733 -1.85 -30.57 -22.80
C ARG A 733 -2.07 -30.10 -24.24
N ASN A 734 -1.08 -29.46 -24.87
CA ASN A 734 -1.05 -29.20 -26.30
C ASN A 734 -0.65 -30.48 -27.06
N THR A 735 -1.59 -31.42 -27.14
CA THR A 735 -1.37 -32.75 -27.68
C THR A 735 -2.65 -33.33 -28.26
N GLN A 736 -2.50 -34.08 -29.34
CA GLN A 736 -3.58 -34.80 -29.96
C GLN A 736 -4.09 -35.91 -29.04
N ALA A 737 -5.41 -36.01 -28.90
CA ALA A 737 -6.06 -37.08 -28.17
C ALA A 737 -7.23 -37.68 -28.97
N PRO A 738 -7.37 -39.02 -29.01
CA PRO A 738 -8.58 -39.65 -29.51
C PRO A 738 -9.74 -39.45 -28.52
N LEU A 739 -10.98 -39.48 -29.03
CA LEU A 739 -12.17 -39.49 -28.18
C LEU A 739 -12.27 -40.82 -27.43
N LYS A 740 -12.39 -40.78 -26.10
CA LYS A 740 -12.42 -41.97 -25.24
C LYS A 740 -13.33 -41.78 -24.04
N GLY A 741 -14.50 -42.41 -24.09
CA GLY A 741 -15.49 -42.38 -23.01
C GLY A 741 -16.85 -41.95 -23.52
N LYS A 742 -17.87 -42.11 -22.68
CA LYS A 742 -19.27 -41.78 -23.06
C LYS A 742 -19.50 -40.27 -23.06
N ASN A 743 -18.77 -39.54 -22.23
CA ASN A 743 -18.88 -38.08 -22.12
C ASN A 743 -17.86 -37.34 -22.99
N SER A 744 -17.21 -38.04 -23.92
CA SER A 744 -16.12 -37.46 -24.72
C SER A 744 -16.65 -36.69 -25.91
N PHE A 745 -16.12 -35.51 -26.16
CA PHE A 745 -16.51 -34.66 -27.28
C PHE A 745 -15.38 -33.71 -27.69
N ARG A 746 -15.53 -33.09 -28.86
CA ARG A 746 -14.67 -32.00 -29.33
C ARG A 746 -15.45 -30.71 -29.46
N PHE A 747 -14.78 -29.60 -29.18
CA PHE A 747 -15.32 -28.27 -29.49
C PHE A 747 -14.23 -27.38 -30.07
N PHE A 748 -14.66 -26.45 -30.90
CA PHE A 748 -13.79 -25.41 -31.45
C PHE A 748 -14.00 -24.13 -30.67
N ALA A 749 -12.94 -23.36 -30.49
CA ALA A 749 -13.01 -22.07 -29.80
C ALA A 749 -12.25 -20.99 -30.56
N HIS A 750 -12.92 -19.86 -30.74
CA HIS A 750 -12.41 -18.69 -31.42
C HIS A 750 -12.68 -17.43 -30.60
N GLY A 751 -11.88 -16.40 -30.87
CA GLY A 751 -12.15 -15.07 -30.36
C GLY A 751 -13.34 -14.44 -31.09
N LYS A 752 -13.24 -13.15 -31.37
CA LYS A 752 -14.14 -12.43 -32.28
C LYS A 752 -13.94 -12.94 -33.72
N VAL A 753 -15.02 -13.27 -34.43
CA VAL A 753 -14.98 -13.53 -35.88
C VAL A 753 -16.02 -12.65 -36.54
N SER A 754 -15.62 -11.54 -37.16
CA SER A 754 -16.57 -10.57 -37.75
C SER A 754 -15.88 -9.61 -38.71
N GLY A 755 -16.63 -8.92 -39.57
CA GLY A 755 -16.03 -7.95 -40.52
C GLY A 755 -15.40 -8.67 -41.71
N ILE A 756 -16.17 -9.57 -42.32
CA ILE A 756 -15.74 -10.46 -43.39
C ILE A 756 -15.92 -9.75 -44.73
N ASP A 757 -14.89 -9.00 -45.13
CA ASP A 757 -14.97 -8.08 -46.27
C ASP A 757 -14.23 -8.60 -47.52
N THR A 758 -13.14 -9.34 -47.35
CA THR A 758 -12.28 -9.79 -48.47
C THR A 758 -12.58 -11.22 -48.93
N LEU A 759 -12.06 -11.58 -50.11
CA LEU A 759 -12.13 -12.96 -50.60
C LEU A 759 -11.39 -13.94 -49.68
N LEU A 760 -10.26 -13.51 -49.11
CA LEU A 760 -9.48 -14.31 -48.18
C LEU A 760 -10.27 -14.57 -46.89
N ASP A 761 -10.97 -13.56 -46.37
CA ASP A 761 -11.81 -13.70 -45.17
C ASP A 761 -12.94 -14.69 -45.40
N LYS A 762 -13.60 -14.61 -46.57
CA LYS A 762 -14.66 -15.54 -46.98
C LYS A 762 -14.14 -16.97 -47.12
N LEU A 763 -12.94 -17.15 -47.69
CA LEU A 763 -12.28 -18.46 -47.78
C LEU A 763 -11.96 -19.03 -46.40
N ALA A 764 -11.38 -18.22 -45.51
CA ALA A 764 -11.03 -18.61 -44.15
C ALA A 764 -12.29 -19.00 -43.35
N VAL A 765 -13.35 -18.20 -43.40
CA VAL A 765 -14.64 -18.48 -42.75
C VAL A 765 -15.28 -19.75 -43.32
N GLY A 766 -15.30 -19.93 -44.64
CA GLY A 766 -15.82 -21.14 -45.26
C GLY A 766 -15.06 -22.40 -44.84
N LYS A 767 -13.72 -22.31 -44.77
CA LYS A 767 -12.88 -23.42 -44.30
C LYS A 767 -13.07 -23.69 -42.81
N MET A 768 -13.19 -22.65 -41.98
CA MET A 768 -13.48 -22.77 -40.56
C MET A 768 -14.82 -23.50 -40.34
N ALA A 769 -15.87 -23.12 -41.06
CA ALA A 769 -17.17 -23.79 -40.99
C ALA A 769 -17.09 -25.26 -41.40
N ALA A 770 -16.35 -25.57 -42.48
CA ALA A 770 -16.16 -26.95 -42.94
C ALA A 770 -15.45 -27.82 -41.89
N LEU A 771 -14.36 -27.31 -41.30
CA LEU A 771 -13.61 -28.00 -40.24
C LEU A 771 -14.45 -28.21 -38.98
N ALA A 772 -15.17 -27.17 -38.55
CA ALA A 772 -16.06 -27.23 -37.40
C ALA A 772 -17.19 -28.27 -37.58
N ASN A 773 -17.82 -28.29 -38.77
CA ASN A 773 -18.92 -29.20 -39.06
C ASN A 773 -18.50 -30.68 -39.10
N ASP A 774 -17.24 -30.96 -39.45
CA ASP A 774 -16.67 -32.31 -39.50
C ASP A 774 -16.17 -32.79 -38.13
N GLY A 775 -15.50 -31.89 -37.38
CA GLY A 775 -14.69 -32.28 -36.22
C GLY A 775 -15.20 -31.84 -34.85
N ALA A 776 -16.28 -31.06 -34.74
CA ALA A 776 -16.74 -30.48 -33.48
C ALA A 776 -18.23 -30.71 -33.20
N GLU A 777 -18.58 -30.81 -31.91
CA GLU A 777 -19.97 -30.82 -31.43
C GLU A 777 -20.47 -29.43 -31.03
N LEU A 778 -19.55 -28.57 -30.56
CA LEU A 778 -19.82 -27.20 -30.13
C LEU A 778 -18.82 -26.23 -30.79
N ASN A 779 -19.27 -25.01 -31.06
CA ASN A 779 -18.45 -23.90 -31.53
C ASN A 779 -18.57 -22.72 -30.57
N ILE A 780 -17.45 -22.31 -29.98
CA ILE A 780 -17.38 -21.25 -28.97
C ILE A 780 -16.78 -20.00 -29.57
N PHE A 781 -17.43 -18.86 -29.31
CA PHE A 781 -16.98 -17.53 -29.69
C PHE A 781 -17.08 -16.61 -28.48
N THR A 782 -16.00 -15.90 -28.16
CA THR A 782 -15.98 -15.06 -26.94
C THR A 782 -16.59 -13.68 -27.11
N GLU A 783 -16.81 -13.17 -28.32
CA GLU A 783 -17.33 -11.79 -28.51
C GLU A 783 -18.41 -11.70 -29.58
N SER A 784 -18.08 -11.94 -30.85
CA SER A 784 -19.04 -11.90 -31.95
C SER A 784 -18.73 -12.96 -33.00
N ILE A 785 -19.77 -13.31 -33.77
CA ILE A 785 -19.71 -14.22 -34.90
C ILE A 785 -20.38 -13.56 -36.11
N ASP A 786 -19.72 -13.61 -37.26
CA ASP A 786 -20.24 -13.11 -38.52
C ASP A 786 -21.49 -13.91 -38.95
N PRO A 787 -22.55 -13.27 -39.46
CA PRO A 787 -23.74 -13.98 -39.93
C PRO A 787 -23.44 -15.09 -40.94
N SER A 788 -22.50 -14.87 -41.87
CA SER A 788 -22.15 -15.85 -42.89
C SER A 788 -21.53 -17.13 -42.31
N LEU A 789 -20.70 -16.99 -41.27
CA LEU A 789 -20.16 -18.12 -40.53
C LEU A 789 -21.27 -18.80 -39.72
N LYS A 790 -22.08 -18.02 -39.00
CA LYS A 790 -23.16 -18.52 -38.15
C LYS A 790 -24.14 -19.38 -38.95
N ASP A 791 -24.54 -18.93 -40.12
CA ASP A 791 -25.48 -19.64 -41.01
C ASP A 791 -24.87 -20.90 -41.62
N SER A 792 -23.54 -20.96 -41.73
CA SER A 792 -22.80 -22.11 -42.29
C SER A 792 -22.50 -23.21 -41.26
N LEU A 793 -22.61 -22.91 -39.96
CA LEU A 793 -22.38 -23.88 -38.89
C LEU A 793 -23.63 -24.75 -38.65
N LYS A 794 -23.46 -26.07 -38.71
CA LYS A 794 -24.51 -27.08 -38.52
C LYS A 794 -24.61 -27.59 -37.08
N LYS A 795 -23.65 -27.19 -36.24
CA LYS A 795 -23.48 -27.63 -34.85
C LYS A 795 -23.71 -26.46 -33.90
N SER A 796 -23.98 -26.75 -32.64
CA SER A 796 -24.36 -25.74 -31.65
C SER A 796 -23.30 -24.65 -31.49
N VAL A 797 -23.75 -23.41 -31.36
CA VAL A 797 -22.91 -22.22 -31.18
C VAL A 797 -23.12 -21.66 -29.78
N LEU A 798 -22.04 -21.45 -29.04
CA LEU A 798 -22.02 -20.73 -27.77
C LEU A 798 -21.31 -19.40 -27.99
N LEU A 799 -22.05 -18.31 -27.82
CA LEU A 799 -21.55 -16.95 -27.99
C LEU A 799 -21.54 -16.24 -26.65
N ALA A 800 -20.38 -15.77 -26.18
CA ALA A 800 -20.29 -14.87 -25.05
C ALA A 800 -20.54 -13.43 -25.53
N ASP A 801 -21.80 -13.10 -25.84
CA ASP A 801 -22.25 -11.78 -26.29
C ASP A 801 -22.32 -10.72 -25.16
N GLY A 802 -21.75 -11.08 -24.01
CA GLY A 802 -21.75 -10.35 -22.74
C GLY A 802 -23.10 -10.37 -22.01
N SER A 803 -23.92 -11.38 -22.25
CA SER A 803 -24.80 -11.92 -21.22
C SER A 803 -24.02 -12.82 -20.24
N TYR A 804 -24.65 -13.21 -19.12
CA TYR A 804 -24.12 -14.24 -18.22
C TYR A 804 -25.08 -15.44 -18.17
N THR A 805 -24.61 -16.61 -18.60
CA THR A 805 -25.42 -17.84 -18.68
C THR A 805 -24.55 -19.07 -18.45
N ALA A 806 -25.17 -20.21 -18.14
CA ALA A 806 -24.46 -21.47 -17.98
C ALA A 806 -25.10 -22.55 -18.85
N THR A 807 -24.29 -23.18 -19.70
CA THR A 807 -24.72 -24.25 -20.61
C THR A 807 -24.02 -25.54 -20.24
N LYS A 808 -24.78 -26.59 -19.92
CA LYS A 808 -24.23 -27.94 -19.71
C LYS A 808 -24.12 -28.69 -21.04
N HIS A 809 -23.02 -29.40 -21.23
CA HIS A 809 -22.84 -30.36 -22.33
C HIS A 809 -22.05 -31.56 -21.80
N ASN A 810 -22.65 -32.75 -21.84
CA ASN A 810 -22.11 -33.96 -21.19
C ASN A 810 -21.72 -33.67 -19.71
N ASN A 811 -20.49 -33.99 -19.32
CA ASN A 811 -19.96 -33.74 -17.98
C ASN A 811 -19.21 -32.40 -17.85
N SER A 812 -19.54 -31.45 -18.73
CA SER A 812 -18.93 -30.14 -18.81
C SER A 812 -19.95 -29.02 -18.62
N VAL A 813 -19.52 -27.89 -18.07
CA VAL A 813 -20.30 -26.65 -18.01
C VAL A 813 -19.51 -25.51 -18.65
N PHE A 814 -20.20 -24.74 -19.49
CA PHE A 814 -19.70 -23.51 -20.11
C PHE A 814 -20.40 -22.33 -19.45
N ILE A 815 -19.65 -21.55 -18.68
CA ILE A 815 -20.13 -20.41 -17.91
C ILE A 815 -19.71 -19.14 -18.63
N GLN A 816 -20.68 -18.44 -19.20
CA GLN A 816 -20.48 -17.14 -19.84
C GLN A 816 -20.58 -16.03 -18.79
N LEU A 817 -19.64 -15.09 -18.83
CA LEU A 817 -19.57 -13.90 -17.99
C LEU A 817 -19.24 -12.69 -18.85
N ASP A 818 -19.48 -11.47 -18.35
CA ASP A 818 -19.19 -10.23 -19.09
C ASP A 818 -18.17 -9.35 -18.35
N ASN A 819 -17.04 -9.07 -19.01
CA ASN A 819 -16.01 -8.14 -18.55
C ASN A 819 -15.75 -6.97 -19.52
N ARG A 820 -16.64 -6.70 -20.48
CA ARG A 820 -16.43 -5.65 -21.51
C ARG A 820 -16.29 -4.25 -20.94
N LYS A 821 -16.88 -3.97 -19.77
CA LYS A 821 -16.76 -2.67 -19.09
C LYS A 821 -15.56 -2.59 -18.13
N GLY A 822 -14.62 -3.54 -18.21
CA GLY A 822 -13.41 -3.54 -17.39
C GLY A 822 -13.41 -4.62 -16.30
N SER A 823 -14.56 -5.07 -15.80
CA SER A 823 -14.66 -6.13 -14.79
C SER A 823 -16.05 -6.78 -14.81
N LEU A 824 -16.26 -7.81 -13.99
CA LEU A 824 -17.60 -8.40 -13.85
C LEU A 824 -18.55 -7.40 -13.16
N ARG A 825 -18.10 -6.76 -12.08
CA ARG A 825 -18.90 -5.80 -11.33
C ARG A 825 -19.29 -4.59 -12.17
N GLU A 826 -18.36 -4.02 -12.93
CA GLU A 826 -18.62 -2.84 -13.77
C GLU A 826 -19.51 -3.16 -14.97
N SER A 827 -19.41 -4.38 -15.53
CA SER A 827 -20.33 -4.85 -16.57
C SER A 827 -21.75 -5.04 -16.00
N ASN A 828 -21.86 -5.81 -14.92
CA ASN A 828 -23.09 -6.04 -14.15
C ASN A 828 -22.79 -6.76 -12.81
N GLY A 829 -22.85 -6.05 -11.68
CA GLY A 829 -22.58 -6.61 -10.34
C GLY A 829 -23.41 -7.83 -9.94
N GLN A 830 -24.62 -8.02 -10.49
CA GLN A 830 -25.47 -9.18 -10.17
C GLN A 830 -24.95 -10.51 -10.74
N GLN A 831 -24.00 -10.45 -11.68
CA GLN A 831 -23.39 -11.66 -12.21
C GLN A 831 -22.50 -12.36 -11.17
N TRP A 832 -22.00 -11.67 -10.14
CA TRP A 832 -21.19 -12.26 -9.08
C TRP A 832 -21.97 -13.25 -8.21
N PRO A 833 -23.09 -12.87 -7.55
CA PRO A 833 -23.92 -13.81 -6.79
C PRO A 833 -24.42 -14.98 -7.65
N TRP A 834 -24.83 -14.69 -8.89
CA TRP A 834 -25.25 -15.71 -9.86
C TRP A 834 -24.12 -16.68 -10.18
N PHE A 835 -22.92 -16.16 -10.46
CA PHE A 835 -21.74 -16.95 -10.75
C PHE A 835 -21.46 -17.85 -9.56
N ILE A 836 -21.22 -17.31 -8.37
CA ILE A 836 -20.95 -18.07 -7.14
C ILE A 836 -21.97 -19.20 -6.93
N ASN A 837 -23.27 -18.93 -7.10
CA ASN A 837 -24.30 -19.94 -6.99
C ASN A 837 -24.19 -21.04 -8.08
N THR A 838 -23.91 -20.65 -9.32
CA THR A 838 -23.73 -21.57 -10.45
C THR A 838 -22.56 -22.53 -10.22
N ILE A 839 -21.39 -21.99 -9.83
CA ILE A 839 -20.16 -22.77 -9.64
C ILE A 839 -20.22 -23.64 -8.37
N LYS A 840 -20.93 -23.21 -7.32
CA LYS A 840 -21.16 -24.06 -6.12
C LYS A 840 -22.07 -25.26 -6.38
N ASN A 841 -23.07 -25.10 -7.24
CA ASN A 841 -24.08 -26.13 -7.48
C ASN A 841 -23.79 -27.01 -8.71
N THR A 842 -22.65 -26.82 -9.38
CA THR A 842 -22.29 -27.64 -10.53
C THR A 842 -21.66 -28.97 -10.10
N ASP A 843 -22.11 -30.05 -10.73
CA ASP A 843 -21.54 -31.40 -10.64
C ASP A 843 -20.57 -31.70 -11.78
N ALA A 844 -20.45 -30.78 -12.75
CA ALA A 844 -19.59 -30.92 -13.91
C ALA A 844 -18.12 -31.10 -13.48
N LYS A 845 -17.44 -32.04 -14.15
CA LYS A 845 -16.00 -32.23 -13.95
C LYS A 845 -15.18 -31.21 -14.71
N GLN A 846 -15.64 -30.77 -15.87
CA GLN A 846 -14.95 -29.77 -16.68
C GLN A 846 -15.69 -28.45 -16.65
N ILE A 847 -15.00 -27.38 -16.29
CA ILE A 847 -15.57 -26.04 -16.15
C ILE A 847 -14.84 -25.12 -17.11
N PHE A 848 -15.57 -24.55 -18.05
CA PHE A 848 -15.07 -23.55 -18.99
C PHE A 848 -15.73 -22.21 -18.68
N VAL A 849 -14.93 -21.22 -18.29
CA VAL A 849 -15.38 -19.84 -18.11
C VAL A 849 -15.07 -19.06 -19.38
N LEU A 850 -16.07 -18.40 -19.96
CA LEU A 850 -15.97 -17.66 -21.20
C LEU A 850 -16.09 -16.17 -20.92
N LEU A 851 -15.11 -15.38 -21.36
CA LEU A 851 -15.06 -13.94 -21.17
C LEU A 851 -14.78 -13.20 -22.49
N PRO A 852 -15.49 -12.11 -22.80
CA PRO A 852 -15.26 -11.37 -24.03
C PRO A 852 -13.89 -10.71 -24.16
N LYS A 853 -13.31 -10.25 -23.06
CA LYS A 853 -12.00 -9.57 -23.05
C LYS A 853 -10.98 -10.35 -22.21
N PRO A 854 -9.67 -10.12 -22.43
CA PRO A 854 -8.63 -10.68 -21.57
C PRO A 854 -8.85 -10.36 -20.08
N LEU A 855 -8.31 -11.20 -19.21
CA LEU A 855 -8.25 -10.89 -17.78
C LEU A 855 -7.24 -9.77 -17.54
N SER A 856 -7.78 -8.56 -17.43
CA SER A 856 -7.08 -7.34 -17.07
C SER A 856 -8.09 -6.42 -16.40
N PHE A 857 -8.65 -6.83 -15.26
CA PHE A 857 -9.71 -6.04 -14.66
C PHE A 857 -9.20 -4.69 -14.16
N THR A 858 -10.08 -3.68 -14.25
CA THR A 858 -9.86 -2.33 -13.69
C THR A 858 -9.61 -2.38 -12.18
N ASP A 859 -10.27 -3.30 -11.48
CA ASP A 859 -10.04 -3.62 -10.07
C ASP A 859 -9.23 -4.93 -9.91
N PRO A 860 -7.95 -4.85 -9.49
CA PRO A 860 -7.09 -6.03 -9.37
C PRO A 860 -7.53 -7.00 -8.26
N LEU A 861 -8.23 -6.53 -7.21
CA LEU A 861 -8.75 -7.42 -6.16
C LEU A 861 -9.97 -8.19 -6.63
N GLU A 862 -10.79 -7.62 -7.51
CA GLU A 862 -11.90 -8.34 -8.14
C GLU A 862 -11.38 -9.46 -9.07
N GLU A 863 -10.35 -9.17 -9.89
CA GLU A 863 -9.73 -10.21 -10.72
C GLU A 863 -9.13 -11.32 -9.84
N LYS A 864 -8.45 -10.94 -8.76
CA LYS A 864 -7.92 -11.90 -7.79
C LYS A 864 -9.05 -12.74 -7.19
N LEU A 865 -10.17 -12.14 -6.79
CA LEU A 865 -11.33 -12.87 -6.25
C LEU A 865 -11.89 -13.88 -7.27
N LEU A 866 -11.92 -13.55 -8.56
CA LEU A 866 -12.36 -14.48 -9.61
C LEU A 866 -11.41 -15.67 -9.72
N LYS A 867 -10.10 -15.42 -9.74
CA LYS A 867 -9.09 -16.48 -9.78
C LYS A 867 -9.16 -17.36 -8.53
N ASP A 868 -9.19 -16.78 -7.33
CA ASP A 868 -9.29 -17.51 -6.06
C ASP A 868 -10.58 -18.36 -6.00
N THR A 869 -11.71 -17.83 -6.50
CA THR A 869 -12.99 -18.55 -6.56
C THR A 869 -12.88 -19.78 -7.45
N LEU A 870 -12.25 -19.65 -8.62
CA LEU A 870 -12.05 -20.76 -9.54
C LEU A 870 -11.06 -21.78 -9.00
N GLU A 871 -9.98 -21.34 -8.35
CA GLU A 871 -9.00 -22.23 -7.69
C GLU A 871 -9.66 -23.04 -6.56
N LYS A 872 -10.51 -22.38 -5.77
CA LYS A 872 -11.26 -23.03 -4.70
C LYS A 872 -12.18 -24.12 -5.25
N VAL A 873 -12.95 -23.83 -6.30
CA VAL A 873 -13.85 -24.86 -6.87
C VAL A 873 -13.10 -25.95 -7.61
N LYS A 874 -11.98 -25.65 -8.25
CA LYS A 874 -11.07 -26.67 -8.75
C LYS A 874 -10.71 -27.65 -7.63
N LYS A 875 -10.31 -27.12 -6.46
CA LYS A 875 -9.92 -27.91 -5.28
C LYS A 875 -11.08 -28.70 -4.69
N ASP A 876 -12.23 -28.06 -4.50
CA ASP A 876 -13.39 -28.63 -3.80
C ASP A 876 -14.10 -29.70 -4.66
N ASN A 877 -14.21 -29.48 -5.96
CA ASN A 877 -14.94 -30.39 -6.88
C ASN A 877 -14.04 -31.40 -7.60
N ASN A 878 -12.72 -31.27 -7.45
CA ASN A 878 -11.71 -31.97 -8.25
C ASN A 878 -12.00 -31.82 -9.75
N ALA A 879 -12.17 -30.56 -10.18
CA ALA A 879 -12.57 -30.20 -11.54
C ALA A 879 -11.35 -29.77 -12.39
N ASP A 880 -11.47 -29.90 -13.71
CA ASP A 880 -10.55 -29.27 -14.67
C ASP A 880 -11.15 -27.92 -15.10
N VAL A 881 -10.43 -26.84 -14.84
CA VAL A 881 -10.94 -25.48 -15.00
C VAL A 881 -10.14 -24.74 -16.06
N TRP A 882 -10.86 -24.17 -17.02
CA TRP A 882 -10.33 -23.42 -18.14
C TRP A 882 -11.02 -22.06 -18.22
N VAL A 883 -10.26 -21.01 -18.48
CA VAL A 883 -10.80 -19.66 -18.72
C VAL A 883 -10.42 -19.24 -20.12
N LEU A 884 -11.41 -19.06 -20.98
CA LEU A 884 -11.26 -18.70 -22.39
C LEU A 884 -11.65 -17.23 -22.57
N THR A 885 -10.71 -16.42 -23.06
CA THR A 885 -10.88 -14.98 -23.26
C THR A 885 -10.70 -14.60 -24.72
N GLY A 886 -11.44 -13.60 -25.21
CA GLY A 886 -11.21 -12.99 -26.53
C GLY A 886 -10.05 -11.98 -26.56
N GLY A 887 -9.86 -11.32 -27.72
CA GLY A 887 -8.96 -10.17 -27.86
C GLY A 887 -7.49 -10.52 -28.14
N GLY A 888 -7.21 -11.74 -28.59
CA GLY A 888 -5.86 -12.18 -28.95
C GLY A 888 -5.56 -12.07 -30.44
N THR A 889 -4.31 -11.72 -30.78
CA THR A 889 -3.79 -11.85 -32.15
C THR A 889 -3.36 -13.28 -32.49
N ASP A 890 -3.08 -14.10 -31.47
CA ASP A 890 -2.75 -15.52 -31.57
C ASP A 890 -3.35 -16.32 -30.41
N PHE A 891 -3.44 -17.64 -30.60
CA PHE A 891 -3.84 -18.56 -29.54
C PHE A 891 -2.72 -18.70 -28.50
N THR A 892 -3.03 -18.42 -27.24
CA THR A 892 -2.10 -18.66 -26.13
C THR A 892 -2.78 -19.47 -25.05
N VAL A 893 -2.01 -20.33 -24.36
CA VAL A 893 -2.48 -21.11 -23.21
C VAL A 893 -1.43 -20.99 -22.12
N THR A 894 -1.85 -20.45 -20.97
CA THR A 894 -0.99 -20.25 -19.81
C THR A 894 -1.57 -20.99 -18.62
N PRO A 895 -0.95 -22.09 -18.16
CA PRO A 895 -1.26 -22.70 -16.88
C PRO A 895 -0.87 -21.76 -15.74
N GLN A 896 -1.77 -21.55 -14.78
CA GLN A 896 -1.53 -20.81 -13.55
C GLN A 896 -2.37 -21.43 -12.43
N ASN A 897 -1.71 -21.86 -11.34
CA ASN A 897 -2.34 -22.47 -10.17
C ASN A 897 -3.34 -23.61 -10.50
N GLY A 898 -3.03 -24.42 -11.52
CA GLY A 898 -3.86 -25.53 -11.97
C GLY A 898 -5.03 -25.15 -12.87
N ILE A 899 -5.21 -23.87 -13.19
CA ILE A 899 -6.19 -23.35 -14.16
C ILE A 899 -5.45 -23.04 -15.46
N ARG A 900 -6.09 -23.31 -16.60
CA ARG A 900 -5.54 -22.91 -17.91
C ARG A 900 -6.27 -21.70 -18.44
N TYR A 901 -5.53 -20.60 -18.58
CA TYR A 901 -6.00 -19.36 -19.17
C TYR A 901 -5.68 -19.38 -20.66
N VAL A 902 -6.71 -19.27 -21.48
CA VAL A 902 -6.63 -19.37 -22.93
C VAL A 902 -7.03 -18.03 -23.51
N THR A 903 -6.13 -17.39 -24.25
CA THR A 903 -6.50 -16.27 -25.12
C THR A 903 -6.79 -16.81 -26.50
N LEU A 904 -8.02 -16.60 -26.96
CA LEU A 904 -8.47 -17.03 -28.28
C LEU A 904 -8.16 -15.98 -29.33
N LYS A 905 -7.89 -16.46 -30.55
CA LYS A 905 -7.52 -15.65 -31.71
C LYS A 905 -8.74 -15.04 -32.39
N ASP A 906 -8.66 -13.74 -32.69
CA ASP A 906 -9.68 -13.00 -33.44
C ASP A 906 -9.46 -13.10 -34.97
N TYR A 907 -10.54 -12.97 -35.76
CA TYR A 907 -10.58 -12.98 -37.23
C TYR A 907 -11.52 -11.89 -37.80
N PRO A 908 -11.23 -11.37 -39.01
CA PRO A 908 -10.07 -11.67 -39.86
C PRO A 908 -8.80 -10.98 -39.37
N LEU A 909 -7.65 -11.41 -39.90
CA LEU A 909 -6.36 -10.79 -39.61
C LEU A 909 -6.15 -9.64 -40.60
N HIS A 910 -5.90 -8.42 -40.12
CA HIS A 910 -5.82 -7.22 -40.96
C HIS A 910 -4.47 -7.00 -41.68
N ASN A 911 -3.58 -7.99 -41.68
CA ASN A 911 -2.21 -7.91 -42.23
C ASN A 911 -2.01 -8.91 -43.39
N GLU A 912 -0.89 -8.81 -44.12
CA GLU A 912 -0.44 -9.91 -44.99
C GLU A 912 -0.19 -11.16 -44.14
N ILE A 913 -0.86 -12.27 -44.46
CA ILE A 913 -0.79 -13.50 -43.70
C ILE A 913 -0.33 -14.70 -44.52
N ASP A 914 0.49 -15.55 -43.90
CA ASP A 914 0.77 -16.89 -44.39
C ASP A 914 -0.39 -17.82 -44.01
N ILE A 915 -1.20 -18.19 -44.99
CA ILE A 915 -2.38 -19.05 -44.81
C ILE A 915 -2.05 -20.45 -44.27
N PHE A 916 -0.80 -20.89 -44.34
CA PHE A 916 -0.37 -22.21 -43.87
C PHE A 916 0.12 -22.21 -42.42
N THR A 917 0.50 -21.05 -41.88
CA THR A 917 1.08 -20.95 -40.54
C THR A 917 0.29 -20.03 -39.61
N GLN A 918 -0.41 -19.04 -40.16
CA GLN A 918 -1.11 -18.01 -39.38
C GLN A 918 -2.64 -18.16 -39.41
N LEU A 919 -3.23 -18.77 -40.46
CA LEU A 919 -4.63 -19.20 -40.41
C LEU A 919 -4.71 -20.53 -39.67
N THR A 920 -4.89 -20.46 -38.35
CA THR A 920 -5.00 -21.62 -37.46
C THR A 920 -6.35 -21.70 -36.77
N TYR A 921 -6.71 -22.85 -36.24
CA TYR A 921 -7.89 -23.02 -35.38
C TYR A 921 -7.49 -23.82 -34.15
N MET A 922 -8.23 -23.59 -33.06
CA MET A 922 -8.01 -24.29 -31.80
C MET A 922 -9.14 -25.29 -31.58
N VAL A 923 -8.77 -26.56 -31.42
CA VAL A 923 -9.69 -27.64 -31.09
C VAL A 923 -9.37 -28.16 -29.70
N PHE A 924 -10.42 -28.36 -28.91
CA PHE A 924 -10.35 -28.99 -27.60
C PHE A 924 -10.91 -30.39 -27.69
N THR A 925 -10.24 -31.35 -27.07
CA THR A 925 -10.74 -32.70 -26.86
C THR A 925 -10.99 -32.90 -25.37
N VAL A 926 -12.25 -33.16 -25.02
CA VAL A 926 -12.67 -33.46 -23.65
C VAL A 926 -12.90 -34.96 -23.53
N ASN A 927 -12.18 -35.61 -22.61
CA ASN A 927 -12.30 -37.05 -22.33
C ASN A 927 -12.51 -37.26 -20.83
N GLU A 928 -13.76 -37.48 -20.40
CA GLU A 928 -14.17 -37.71 -19.00
C GLU A 928 -13.60 -36.68 -18.01
N ASP A 929 -12.39 -36.92 -17.47
CA ASP A 929 -11.70 -36.12 -16.47
C ASP A 929 -10.53 -35.28 -17.03
N LYS A 930 -10.19 -35.40 -18.31
CA LYS A 930 -9.06 -34.69 -18.92
C LYS A 930 -9.45 -33.89 -20.17
N VAL A 931 -8.94 -32.65 -20.25
CA VAL A 931 -9.04 -31.80 -21.44
C VAL A 931 -7.67 -31.62 -22.08
N THR A 932 -7.55 -31.87 -23.38
CA THR A 932 -6.39 -31.51 -24.20
C THR A 932 -6.80 -30.54 -25.31
N TYR A 933 -5.82 -29.90 -25.93
CA TYR A 933 -6.06 -28.99 -27.04
C TYR A 933 -5.00 -29.13 -28.12
N GLU A 934 -5.33 -28.66 -29.32
CA GLU A 934 -4.42 -28.55 -30.45
C GLU A 934 -4.64 -27.19 -31.13
N ILE A 935 -3.55 -26.60 -31.62
CA ILE A 935 -3.59 -25.44 -32.52
C ILE A 935 -3.12 -25.94 -33.87
N LEU A 936 -4.03 -25.99 -34.84
CA LEU A 936 -3.83 -26.63 -36.14
C LEU A 936 -3.97 -25.60 -37.27
N PRO A 937 -3.19 -25.69 -38.35
CA PRO A 937 -3.40 -24.85 -39.52
C PRO A 937 -4.71 -25.22 -40.22
N MET A 938 -5.43 -24.22 -40.71
CA MET A 938 -6.66 -24.42 -41.50
C MET A 938 -6.35 -25.05 -42.86
N TYR A 939 -5.16 -24.77 -43.40
CA TYR A 939 -4.67 -25.28 -44.67
C TYR A 939 -3.31 -25.95 -44.49
N THR A 940 -3.14 -27.14 -45.07
CA THR A 940 -1.86 -27.82 -45.16
C THR A 940 -1.15 -27.42 -46.45
N LYS A 941 0.17 -27.32 -46.43
CA LYS A 941 0.98 -27.10 -47.64
C LYS A 941 0.93 -28.29 -48.60
#